data_AF-A0A6P6PP64-F1
#
_entry.id   AF-A0A6P6PP64-F1
#
_cell.length_a   1.000
_cell.length_b   1.000
_cell.length_c   1.000
_cell.angle_alpha   90.00
_cell.angle_beta   90.00
_cell.angle_gamma   90.00
#
_symmetry.space_group_name_H-M   'P 1'
#
loop_
_entity.id
_entity.type
_entity.pdbx_description
1 polymer ?
#
loop_
_entity_poly.entity_id
_entity_poly.type
_entity_poly.pdbx_seq_one_letter_code
_entity_poly.pdbx_strand_id
1 'polypeptide(L)'
;MSSALWSQEKPAGSFRDDWHFYIVVMECTVEKPGQKTLRIPRGSLGQACQERNSLGRTIPPSKGKRSLRILDQTNVVVSVDERDVMELEEKLAELLFPITNCEERYSLLCNRARLDRARDINCGAKVRVQLRSGDEPLPGVVRFKGPLLPDRALSGIWFGVELLEEGRGQGFTEGSYQGQQLFRCEDECGVFVALDKLELWEDEVERVMLEDNDPEVEGEGAPLEINSRVLVQTRDGPERGTVIFCDLLPGNESLGYYVGVDMDNPIGDWDGIIDGKQLCNFASLEHTRLVPFCDVMPEYSMQDQRLPIRSCRAGSDKPGSQSKPKSKVGEDPAKSLTDTPPDLNPSSSPSRAPPTTSLLSNDNKFHSLPFSLSHKVGSSGSMSHGPLSLSAGSVMGEQQEVLPPVTTPVQRPPSPPQGQPGLEVGSLVEVKENPPLCGVIRWVGLPPGLQEPLAGLELEEECVGCTDGTFKGIRYFTCPPKKALFVKLKCCRPDSRFPSLHHSPNPIERCNSIAFGGYLSEVVNENTPPRTENDGLEVMVGKKKGIQGHYNSCYLDSTLFCLFSFSSVLDTVLLRPRSKTDVEYYKETQDLLRTEIVNPLRIHGYVCATKIMKLRRILEKVEAASGFTSEEKDPEEFLNILFHHILRVDPLLKLRSAGQKVQDCYFYQIFMDKNDKVLVPTSQQLLEWSFINSDLKFAEAPSCLIIQMPRFGKDFKMFNKIFPSLELDITDLLDDTPRECRICGGLALYECRECYEDCDITPGKIKQFCEKCNTQVHLHPRRKSHRYVKLSIPKELQECVWRQGSYPHQQMELFAVLCIETSHYVAFVKYGSADSAWLFFDSMADRDGGQNGFNIPQVSPCPEVGAYLKMTPEELHALDPKNIQGYARRLLCDAYMCMYQSPTMSLYK
;
A
#
# COMPACT_ATOMS: atom_id res chain seq x y z
N MET A 1 -51.11 -17.33 -52.56
CA MET A 1 -50.92 -17.51 -51.10
C MET A 1 -49.83 -18.53 -50.91
N SER A 2 -49.01 -18.42 -49.83
CA SER A 2 -48.09 -19.44 -49.27
C SER A 2 -47.06 -20.11 -50.23
N SER A 3 -45.84 -20.41 -49.83
CA SER A 3 -45.20 -20.39 -48.50
C SER A 3 -43.82 -19.70 -48.56
N ALA A 4 -43.15 -19.59 -47.41
CA ALA A 4 -41.86 -18.90 -47.27
C ALA A 4 -40.84 -19.77 -46.51
N LEU A 5 -39.63 -19.21 -46.38
CA LEU A 5 -38.52 -19.57 -45.48
C LEU A 5 -37.47 -20.60 -45.97
N TRP A 6 -36.23 -20.23 -45.62
CA TRP A 6 -35.00 -21.05 -45.51
C TRP A 6 -34.31 -21.52 -46.80
N SER A 7 -33.60 -20.58 -47.43
CA SER A 7 -32.26 -20.87 -47.97
C SER A 7 -31.22 -20.72 -46.86
N GLN A 8 -30.17 -21.54 -46.89
CA GLN A 8 -29.12 -21.56 -45.86
C GLN A 8 -28.14 -20.39 -46.02
N GLU A 9 -27.96 -19.58 -44.97
CA GLU A 9 -26.75 -18.76 -44.83
C GLU A 9 -25.63 -19.60 -44.21
N LYS A 10 -24.40 -19.36 -44.66
CA LYS A 10 -23.19 -19.97 -44.09
C LYS A 10 -22.94 -19.39 -42.69
N PRO A 11 -22.28 -20.11 -41.76
CA PRO A 11 -21.84 -19.51 -40.50
C PRO A 11 -20.95 -18.29 -40.81
N ALA A 12 -21.33 -17.14 -40.26
CA ALA A 12 -20.59 -15.90 -40.44
C ALA A 12 -19.17 -16.05 -39.88
N GLY A 13 -18.19 -15.55 -40.62
CA GLY A 13 -16.78 -15.66 -40.23
C GLY A 13 -16.42 -14.88 -38.97
N SER A 14 -15.25 -15.20 -38.42
CA SER A 14 -14.68 -14.56 -37.22
C SER A 14 -14.84 -13.04 -37.21
N PHE A 15 -15.16 -12.49 -36.03
CA PHE A 15 -15.18 -11.05 -35.80
C PHE A 15 -13.78 -10.48 -36.08
N ARG A 16 -13.68 -9.66 -37.13
CA ARG A 16 -12.59 -8.69 -37.23
C ARG A 16 -12.95 -7.51 -36.32
N ASP A 17 -12.61 -7.62 -35.04
CA ASP A 17 -12.34 -6.43 -34.23
C ASP A 17 -11.14 -5.70 -34.87
N ASP A 18 -11.14 -4.37 -34.81
CA ASP A 18 -10.09 -3.56 -35.41
C ASP A 18 -8.79 -3.68 -34.60
N TRP A 19 -7.69 -4.00 -35.28
CA TRP A 19 -6.33 -4.10 -34.71
C TRP A 19 -5.66 -2.72 -34.57
N HIS A 20 -6.48 -1.67 -34.43
CA HIS A 20 -6.04 -0.29 -34.25
C HIS A 20 -6.05 0.02 -32.76
N PHE A 21 -4.86 0.19 -32.19
CA PHE A 21 -4.66 0.51 -30.77
C PHE A 21 -4.41 2.00 -30.59
N TYR A 22 -4.86 2.53 -29.46
CA TYR A 22 -4.75 3.94 -29.11
C TYR A 22 -4.34 4.09 -27.65
N ILE A 23 -3.74 5.23 -27.34
CA ILE A 23 -3.43 5.64 -25.97
C ILE A 23 -3.96 7.04 -25.72
N VAL A 24 -4.55 7.21 -24.54
CA VAL A 24 -5.14 8.48 -24.08
C VAL A 24 -4.02 9.44 -23.70
N VAL A 25 -3.93 10.61 -24.35
CA VAL A 25 -2.78 11.55 -24.15
C VAL A 25 -3.06 12.68 -23.14
N MET A 26 -4.31 12.80 -22.69
CA MET A 26 -4.79 13.76 -21.69
C MET A 26 -5.92 13.10 -20.86
N GLU A 27 -6.09 13.42 -19.57
CA GLU A 27 -7.15 12.82 -18.74
C GLU A 27 -8.56 13.11 -19.32
N CYS A 28 -9.34 12.06 -19.54
CA CYS A 28 -10.68 12.15 -20.14
C CYS A 28 -11.77 11.81 -19.12
N THR A 29 -12.72 12.73 -18.91
CA THR A 29 -13.92 12.48 -18.10
C THR A 29 -15.12 12.16 -18.98
N VAL A 30 -15.72 10.99 -18.81
CA VAL A 30 -16.85 10.50 -19.63
C VAL A 30 -18.10 10.33 -18.76
N GLU A 31 -19.10 11.16 -19.01
CA GLU A 31 -20.44 11.01 -18.41
C GLU A 31 -21.26 9.98 -19.19
N LYS A 32 -21.79 8.96 -18.50
CA LYS A 32 -22.77 8.02 -19.05
C LYS A 32 -24.12 8.25 -18.39
N PRO A 33 -25.22 8.41 -19.15
CA PRO A 33 -26.55 8.66 -18.58
C PRO A 33 -26.98 7.48 -17.71
N GLY A 34 -27.03 7.69 -16.39
CA GLY A 34 -27.44 6.70 -15.40
C GLY A 34 -26.31 5.98 -14.64
N GLN A 35 -25.03 6.37 -14.83
CA GLN A 35 -23.89 5.84 -14.05
C GLN A 35 -23.01 6.98 -13.49
N LYS A 36 -22.10 6.65 -12.56
CA LYS A 36 -21.07 7.60 -12.08
C LYS A 36 -20.19 8.06 -13.26
N THR A 37 -19.75 9.32 -13.22
CA THR A 37 -18.76 9.86 -14.18
C THR A 37 -17.49 9.02 -14.15
N LEU A 38 -17.05 8.54 -15.30
CA LEU A 38 -15.87 7.71 -15.42
C LEU A 38 -14.65 8.58 -15.78
N ARG A 39 -13.57 8.48 -15.00
CA ARG A 39 -12.27 9.06 -15.33
C ARG A 39 -11.42 8.04 -16.06
N ILE A 40 -10.76 8.47 -17.13
CA ILE A 40 -9.78 7.69 -17.87
C ILE A 40 -8.45 8.44 -17.75
N PRO A 41 -7.43 7.87 -17.08
CA PRO A 41 -6.17 8.56 -16.88
C PRO A 41 -5.41 8.72 -18.21
N ARG A 42 -4.52 9.70 -18.23
CA ARG A 42 -3.46 9.78 -19.24
C ARG A 42 -2.68 8.47 -19.27
N GLY A 43 -2.29 8.03 -20.45
CA GLY A 43 -1.58 6.77 -20.68
C GLY A 43 -2.47 5.52 -20.71
N SER A 44 -3.79 5.61 -20.51
CA SER A 44 -4.66 4.44 -20.65
C SER A 44 -4.70 3.93 -22.09
N LEU A 45 -4.59 2.62 -22.26
CA LEU A 45 -4.63 1.94 -23.56
C LEU A 45 -6.05 1.55 -23.93
N GLY A 46 -6.40 1.73 -25.20
CA GLY A 46 -7.70 1.36 -25.76
C GLY A 46 -7.59 0.73 -27.15
N GLN A 47 -8.45 -0.24 -27.43
CA GLN A 47 -8.63 -0.81 -28.77
C GLN A 47 -9.81 -0.11 -29.46
N ALA A 48 -9.70 0.18 -30.76
CA ALA A 48 -10.85 0.63 -31.55
C ALA A 48 -11.99 -0.39 -31.49
N CYS A 49 -13.20 0.09 -31.21
CA CYS A 49 -14.39 -0.75 -31.28
C CYS A 49 -15.54 -0.02 -31.96
N GLN A 50 -16.36 -0.77 -32.69
CA GLN A 50 -17.51 -0.21 -33.39
C GLN A 50 -18.68 -0.01 -32.41
N GLU A 51 -19.04 1.25 -32.16
CA GLU A 51 -20.10 1.60 -31.21
C GLU A 51 -21.45 0.97 -31.63
N ARG A 52 -22.14 0.33 -30.67
CA ARG A 52 -23.43 -0.34 -30.89
C ARG A 52 -24.43 0.06 -29.82
N ASN A 53 -25.68 0.26 -30.22
CA ASN A 53 -26.77 0.55 -29.29
C ASN A 53 -27.25 -0.72 -28.54
N SER A 54 -28.14 -0.55 -27.57
CA SER A 54 -28.74 -1.63 -26.77
C SER A 54 -29.58 -2.64 -27.57
N LEU A 55 -29.77 -2.43 -28.87
CA LEU A 55 -30.41 -3.35 -29.82
C LEU A 55 -29.41 -3.97 -30.80
N GLY A 56 -28.11 -3.88 -30.51
CA GLY A 56 -27.01 -4.47 -31.28
C GLY A 56 -26.71 -3.76 -32.62
N ARG A 57 -27.40 -2.66 -32.94
CA ARG A 57 -27.18 -1.92 -34.20
C ARG A 57 -25.98 -1.01 -34.08
N THR A 58 -25.17 -0.97 -35.14
CA THR A 58 -24.03 -0.05 -35.27
C THR A 58 -24.50 1.40 -35.30
N ILE A 59 -23.79 2.24 -34.53
CA ILE A 59 -23.98 3.69 -34.52
C ILE A 59 -22.96 4.28 -35.51
N PRO A 60 -23.35 5.22 -36.41
CA PRO A 60 -22.37 5.91 -37.26
C PRO A 60 -21.47 6.78 -36.38
N PRO A 61 -20.13 6.78 -36.58
CA PRO A 61 -19.20 7.53 -35.74
C PRO A 61 -19.53 9.03 -35.76
N SER A 62 -19.50 9.65 -34.58
CA SER A 62 -19.62 11.10 -34.46
C SER A 62 -18.32 11.76 -34.93
N LYS A 63 -18.42 12.80 -35.78
CA LYS A 63 -17.24 13.45 -36.38
C LYS A 63 -16.30 13.98 -35.29
N GLY A 64 -15.02 13.62 -35.36
CA GLY A 64 -14.01 14.04 -34.39
C GLY A 64 -13.96 13.18 -33.12
N LYS A 65 -14.63 12.01 -33.08
CA LYS A 65 -14.57 11.09 -31.93
C LYS A 65 -14.38 9.64 -32.33
N ARG A 66 -13.47 8.95 -31.64
CA ARG A 66 -13.29 7.48 -31.74
C ARG A 66 -13.97 6.77 -30.58
N SER A 67 -14.54 5.60 -30.84
CA SER A 67 -15.04 4.72 -29.78
C SER A 67 -13.99 3.68 -29.42
N LEU A 68 -13.57 3.68 -28.15
CA LEU A 68 -12.49 2.84 -27.64
C LEU A 68 -13.00 1.90 -26.56
N ARG A 69 -12.59 0.64 -26.63
CA ARG A 69 -12.63 -0.34 -25.55
C ARG A 69 -11.33 -0.18 -24.75
N ILE A 70 -11.40 0.39 -23.55
CA ILE A 70 -10.24 0.56 -22.67
C ILE A 70 -9.77 -0.84 -22.22
N LEU A 71 -8.47 -1.11 -22.39
CA LEU A 71 -7.87 -2.42 -22.10
C LEU A 71 -7.46 -2.54 -20.62
N ASP A 72 -7.19 -1.41 -19.96
CA ASP A 72 -6.88 -1.32 -18.53
C ASP A 72 -8.12 -1.54 -17.63
N GLN A 73 -9.34 -1.40 -18.17
CA GLN A 73 -10.59 -1.44 -17.40
C GLN A 73 -11.62 -2.35 -18.07
N THR A 74 -11.94 -3.48 -17.44
CA THR A 74 -12.81 -4.50 -18.05
C THR A 74 -14.19 -3.96 -18.40
N ASN A 75 -14.66 -4.23 -19.63
CA ASN A 75 -15.96 -3.83 -20.17
C ASN A 75 -16.18 -2.30 -20.33
N VAL A 76 -15.14 -1.49 -20.21
CA VAL A 76 -15.23 -0.04 -20.45
C VAL A 76 -15.14 0.28 -21.93
N VAL A 77 -16.26 0.66 -22.54
CA VAL A 77 -16.33 1.30 -23.86
C VAL A 77 -16.71 2.77 -23.71
N VAL A 78 -16.01 3.67 -24.40
CA VAL A 78 -16.12 5.13 -24.29
C VAL A 78 -16.03 5.80 -25.67
N SER A 79 -16.39 7.08 -25.75
CA SER A 79 -16.24 7.91 -26.95
C SER A 79 -15.37 9.13 -26.63
N VAL A 80 -14.16 9.16 -27.20
CA VAL A 80 -13.09 10.12 -26.88
C VAL A 80 -12.81 11.00 -28.11
N ASP A 81 -12.42 12.25 -27.91
CA ASP A 81 -12.05 13.15 -29.01
C ASP A 81 -10.80 12.64 -29.75
N GLU A 82 -10.76 12.82 -31.08
CA GLU A 82 -9.61 12.42 -31.91
C GLU A 82 -8.32 13.16 -31.57
N ARG A 83 -8.38 14.27 -30.82
CA ARG A 83 -7.22 15.03 -30.34
C ARG A 83 -6.68 14.52 -29.00
N ASP A 84 -7.50 13.81 -28.22
CA ASP A 84 -7.15 13.37 -26.86
C ASP A 84 -6.60 11.93 -26.85
N VAL A 85 -6.41 11.33 -28.04
CA VAL A 85 -5.88 9.98 -28.24
C VAL A 85 -4.82 9.96 -29.36
N MET A 86 -3.75 9.19 -29.16
CA MET A 86 -2.75 8.91 -30.20
C MET A 86 -2.84 7.45 -30.63
N GLU A 87 -2.73 7.21 -31.94
CA GLU A 87 -2.71 5.87 -32.54
C GLU A 87 -1.35 5.19 -32.30
N LEU A 88 -1.36 3.89 -32.01
CA LEU A 88 -0.17 3.09 -31.73
C LEU A 88 -0.03 1.93 -32.73
N GLU A 89 1.22 1.69 -33.13
CA GLU A 89 1.59 0.44 -33.80
C GLU A 89 1.35 -0.76 -32.88
N GLU A 90 0.87 -1.88 -33.43
CA GLU A 90 0.56 -3.12 -32.71
C GLU A 90 1.70 -3.56 -31.77
N LYS A 91 2.92 -3.68 -32.29
CA LYS A 91 4.13 -4.04 -31.52
C LYS A 91 4.46 -3.07 -30.39
N LEU A 92 4.10 -1.80 -30.54
CA LEU A 92 4.31 -0.78 -29.50
C LEU A 92 3.23 -0.88 -28.42
N ALA A 93 1.98 -1.15 -28.80
CA ALA A 93 0.93 -1.48 -27.83
C ALA A 93 1.27 -2.77 -27.05
N GLU A 94 1.81 -3.80 -27.70
CA GLU A 94 2.29 -5.04 -27.05
C GLU A 94 3.40 -4.78 -26.01
N LEU A 95 4.36 -3.89 -26.30
CA LEU A 95 5.42 -3.52 -25.36
C LEU A 95 4.93 -2.65 -24.19
N LEU A 96 3.93 -1.78 -24.42
CA LEU A 96 3.40 -0.85 -23.43
C LEU A 96 2.30 -1.45 -22.53
N PHE A 97 1.58 -2.49 -22.98
CA PHE A 97 0.45 -3.07 -22.25
C PHE A 97 0.80 -3.73 -20.90
N PRO A 98 1.96 -4.39 -20.72
CA PRO A 98 2.39 -4.90 -19.41
C PRO A 98 2.66 -3.82 -18.35
N ILE A 99 2.93 -2.58 -18.76
CA ILE A 99 3.24 -1.47 -17.85
C ILE A 99 1.95 -1.06 -17.14
N THR A 100 1.87 -1.26 -15.83
CA THR A 100 0.62 -1.06 -15.05
C THR A 100 0.38 0.39 -14.66
N ASN A 101 1.42 1.20 -14.46
CA ASN A 101 1.28 2.63 -14.21
C ASN A 101 1.09 3.39 -15.53
N CYS A 102 -0.07 4.02 -15.72
CA CYS A 102 -0.40 4.72 -16.94
C CYS A 102 0.49 5.95 -17.21
N GLU A 103 0.94 6.69 -16.17
CA GLU A 103 1.80 7.86 -16.39
C GLU A 103 3.25 7.45 -16.74
N GLU A 104 3.78 6.37 -16.14
CA GLU A 104 5.05 5.76 -16.56
C GLU A 104 4.97 5.25 -18.02
N ARG A 105 3.87 4.57 -18.37
CA ARG A 105 3.60 4.12 -19.74
C ARG A 105 3.56 5.27 -20.75
N TYR A 106 2.93 6.40 -20.37
CA TYR A 106 2.90 7.60 -21.20
C TYR A 106 4.28 8.29 -21.29
N SER A 107 5.02 8.40 -20.18
CA SER A 107 6.36 9.00 -20.14
C SER A 107 7.34 8.22 -21.03
N LEU A 108 7.27 6.89 -20.98
CA LEU A 108 8.05 6.02 -21.85
C LEU A 108 7.67 6.23 -23.33
N LEU A 109 6.38 6.42 -23.64
CA LEU A 109 5.92 6.72 -25.00
C LEU A 109 6.42 8.05 -25.55
N CYS A 110 6.59 9.07 -24.69
CA CYS A 110 7.24 10.32 -25.09
C CYS A 110 8.74 10.14 -25.36
N ASN A 111 9.42 9.22 -24.66
CA ASN A 111 10.84 8.93 -24.86
C ASN A 111 11.05 7.94 -26.03
N ARG A 112 11.00 8.47 -27.26
CA ARG A 112 11.25 7.68 -28.48
C ARG A 112 12.60 6.98 -28.46
N ALA A 113 13.68 7.66 -28.05
CA ALA A 113 15.02 7.08 -28.03
C ALA A 113 15.09 5.82 -27.12
N ARG A 114 14.45 5.84 -25.94
CA ARG A 114 14.33 4.64 -25.08
C ARG A 114 13.42 3.57 -25.71
N LEU A 115 12.35 3.95 -26.41
CA LEU A 115 11.47 2.98 -27.10
C LEU A 115 12.12 2.32 -28.32
N ASP A 116 12.95 3.02 -29.08
CA ASP A 116 13.66 2.43 -30.21
C ASP A 116 14.77 1.50 -29.70
N ARG A 117 15.58 1.92 -28.71
CA ARG A 117 16.50 1.04 -27.97
C ARG A 117 15.78 -0.20 -27.37
N ALA A 118 14.53 -0.04 -26.91
CA ALA A 118 13.72 -1.13 -26.36
C ALA A 118 13.27 -2.18 -27.39
N ARG A 119 13.12 -1.81 -28.66
CA ARG A 119 12.77 -2.77 -29.74
C ARG A 119 13.87 -3.81 -29.91
N ASP A 120 15.12 -3.38 -29.75
CA ASP A 120 16.34 -4.17 -29.94
C ASP A 120 16.74 -5.02 -28.73
N ILE A 121 16.15 -4.79 -27.54
CA ILE A 121 16.28 -5.70 -26.38
C ILE A 121 15.75 -7.08 -26.79
N ASN A 122 16.61 -8.07 -26.96
CA ASN A 122 16.25 -9.44 -27.35
C ASN A 122 16.94 -10.47 -26.45
N CYS A 123 16.55 -11.75 -26.51
CA CYS A 123 17.16 -12.79 -25.69
C CYS A 123 18.68 -12.87 -25.97
N GLY A 124 19.50 -12.75 -24.92
CA GLY A 124 20.95 -12.61 -24.97
C GLY A 124 21.44 -11.18 -24.69
N ALA A 125 20.59 -10.15 -24.77
CA ALA A 125 20.97 -8.77 -24.44
C ALA A 125 21.27 -8.62 -22.95
N LYS A 126 22.36 -7.91 -22.64
CA LYS A 126 22.64 -7.38 -21.30
C LYS A 126 21.69 -6.20 -21.02
N VAL A 127 21.16 -6.14 -19.82
CA VAL A 127 20.22 -5.11 -19.37
C VAL A 127 20.50 -4.71 -17.92
N ARG A 128 20.05 -3.51 -17.55
CA ARG A 128 19.84 -3.11 -16.16
C ARG A 128 18.36 -3.31 -15.79
N VAL A 129 18.11 -3.81 -14.59
CA VAL A 129 16.78 -4.23 -14.12
C VAL A 129 16.41 -3.51 -12.82
N GLN A 130 15.33 -2.75 -12.85
CA GLN A 130 14.82 -2.02 -11.68
C GLN A 130 13.83 -2.87 -10.89
N LEU A 131 14.26 -3.53 -9.80
CA LEU A 131 13.37 -4.40 -8.99
C LEU A 131 12.47 -3.64 -8.01
N ARG A 132 12.92 -2.48 -7.51
CA ARG A 132 12.15 -1.59 -6.62
C ARG A 132 12.45 -0.14 -7.00
N SER A 133 11.50 0.77 -6.81
CA SER A 133 11.73 2.20 -7.03
C SER A 133 12.66 2.75 -5.95
N GLY A 134 13.83 3.29 -6.34
CA GLY A 134 14.81 3.89 -5.43
C GLY A 134 16.01 3.00 -5.05
N ASP A 135 16.01 1.73 -5.46
CA ASP A 135 17.21 0.88 -5.42
C ASP A 135 18.10 1.15 -6.65
N GLU A 136 19.37 0.70 -6.65
CA GLU A 136 20.22 0.73 -7.85
C GLU A 136 19.77 -0.31 -8.91
N PRO A 137 19.86 -0.01 -10.22
CA PRO A 137 19.50 -0.94 -11.28
C PRO A 137 20.45 -2.14 -11.38
N LEU A 138 19.96 -3.36 -11.20
CA LEU A 138 20.80 -4.57 -11.14
C LEU A 138 21.19 -5.09 -12.53
N PRO A 139 22.41 -5.63 -12.72
CA PRO A 139 22.83 -6.26 -13.97
C PRO A 139 22.04 -7.56 -14.25
N GLY A 140 21.62 -7.76 -15.50
CA GLY A 140 20.92 -8.96 -15.94
C GLY A 140 21.11 -9.28 -17.43
N VAL A 141 20.70 -10.48 -17.82
CA VAL A 141 20.68 -10.93 -19.22
C VAL A 141 19.27 -11.42 -19.56
N VAL A 142 18.68 -10.88 -20.63
CA VAL A 142 17.35 -11.29 -21.10
C VAL A 142 17.41 -12.73 -21.58
N ARG A 143 16.60 -13.62 -20.99
CA ARG A 143 16.47 -15.03 -21.37
C ARG A 143 15.16 -15.35 -22.09
N PHE A 144 14.12 -14.55 -21.86
CA PHE A 144 12.82 -14.67 -22.51
C PHE A 144 12.28 -13.29 -22.92
N LYS A 145 11.62 -13.21 -24.08
CA LYS A 145 10.87 -12.03 -24.58
C LYS A 145 9.61 -12.55 -25.25
N GLY A 146 8.43 -12.24 -24.72
CA GLY A 146 7.17 -12.68 -25.29
C GLY A 146 5.98 -12.62 -24.33
N PRO A 147 4.78 -13.05 -24.76
CA PRO A 147 3.59 -13.02 -23.93
C PRO A 147 3.59 -14.14 -22.88
N LEU A 148 3.28 -13.77 -21.63
CA LEU A 148 3.03 -14.73 -20.55
C LEU A 148 1.58 -15.25 -20.55
N LEU A 149 0.67 -14.57 -21.26
CA LEU A 149 -0.79 -14.85 -21.25
C LEU A 149 -1.34 -14.81 -22.68
N PRO A 150 -1.45 -15.95 -23.38
CA PRO A 150 -1.75 -16.00 -24.82
C PRO A 150 -3.22 -15.80 -25.20
N ASP A 151 -4.17 -15.83 -24.24
CA ASP A 151 -5.62 -15.70 -24.49
C ASP A 151 -6.15 -14.30 -24.10
N ARG A 152 -5.53 -13.25 -24.63
CA ARG A 152 -5.99 -11.85 -24.51
C ARG A 152 -6.04 -11.15 -25.87
N ALA A 153 -6.97 -10.19 -26.00
CA ALA A 153 -7.14 -9.40 -27.23
C ALA A 153 -5.93 -8.52 -27.61
N LEU A 154 -5.01 -8.30 -26.66
CA LEU A 154 -3.67 -7.76 -26.88
C LEU A 154 -2.70 -8.60 -26.01
N SER A 155 -1.65 -9.14 -26.63
CA SER A 155 -0.70 -10.07 -25.99
C SER A 155 0.56 -9.32 -25.55
N GLY A 156 0.52 -8.74 -24.36
CA GLY A 156 1.62 -7.91 -23.84
C GLY A 156 2.95 -8.66 -23.70
N ILE A 157 4.04 -8.05 -24.16
CA ILE A 157 5.40 -8.63 -24.20
C ILE A 157 6.12 -8.40 -22.86
N TRP A 158 6.36 -9.49 -22.14
CA TRP A 158 7.17 -9.51 -20.93
C TRP A 158 8.60 -9.96 -21.23
N PHE A 159 9.52 -9.50 -20.40
CA PHE A 159 10.93 -9.87 -20.44
C PHE A 159 11.25 -10.74 -19.23
N GLY A 160 11.66 -11.99 -19.48
CA GLY A 160 12.24 -12.85 -18.47
C GLY A 160 13.74 -12.64 -18.45
N VAL A 161 14.29 -12.24 -17.31
CA VAL A 161 15.70 -11.84 -17.15
C VAL A 161 16.35 -12.68 -16.07
N GLU A 162 17.57 -13.16 -16.34
CA GLU A 162 18.45 -13.76 -15.35
C GLU A 162 19.39 -12.67 -14.81
N LEU A 163 19.35 -12.44 -13.51
CA LEU A 163 20.20 -11.47 -12.83
C LEU A 163 21.63 -12.00 -12.70
N LEU A 164 22.61 -11.12 -12.93
CA LEU A 164 24.04 -11.42 -12.80
C LEU A 164 24.52 -11.21 -11.37
N GLU A 165 25.83 -11.28 -11.12
CA GLU A 165 26.46 -11.46 -9.80
C GLU A 165 25.88 -10.60 -8.66
N GLU A 166 25.74 -9.29 -8.87
CA GLU A 166 25.19 -8.33 -7.90
C GLU A 166 23.67 -8.52 -7.63
N GLY A 167 22.97 -9.12 -8.59
CA GLY A 167 21.54 -9.42 -8.54
C GLY A 167 21.19 -10.88 -8.20
N ARG A 168 22.17 -11.75 -7.91
CA ARG A 168 21.91 -13.12 -7.46
C ARG A 168 21.23 -13.15 -6.10
N GLY A 169 20.25 -14.04 -5.91
CA GLY A 169 19.43 -14.05 -4.68
C GLY A 169 18.52 -12.82 -4.54
N GLN A 170 18.17 -12.17 -5.65
CA GLN A 170 17.25 -11.01 -5.69
C GLN A 170 16.04 -11.26 -6.61
N GLY A 171 16.08 -12.33 -7.41
CA GLY A 171 14.98 -12.79 -8.25
C GLY A 171 13.95 -13.65 -7.50
N PHE A 172 12.88 -13.99 -8.19
CA PHE A 172 11.68 -14.64 -7.62
C PHE A 172 11.16 -15.82 -8.45
N THR A 173 11.92 -16.26 -9.46
CA THR A 173 11.63 -17.47 -10.25
C THR A 173 12.93 -18.12 -10.75
N GLU A 174 12.88 -19.43 -11.01
CA GLU A 174 13.88 -20.22 -11.74
C GLU A 174 13.80 -20.01 -13.28
N GLY A 175 12.88 -19.16 -13.75
CA GLY A 175 12.50 -19.00 -15.16
C GLY A 175 11.21 -19.74 -15.55
N SER A 176 10.43 -20.19 -14.56
CA SER A 176 9.10 -20.79 -14.73
C SER A 176 7.97 -19.79 -14.45
N TYR A 177 6.87 -19.90 -15.21
CA TYR A 177 5.63 -19.11 -15.03
C TYR A 177 4.42 -20.03 -15.21
N GLN A 178 3.47 -20.02 -14.28
CA GLN A 178 2.28 -20.90 -14.28
C GLN A 178 2.56 -22.42 -14.44
N GLY A 179 3.77 -22.87 -14.10
CA GLY A 179 4.21 -24.26 -14.29
C GLY A 179 4.73 -24.58 -15.70
N GLN A 180 4.78 -23.60 -16.61
CA GLN A 180 5.55 -23.68 -17.85
C GLN A 180 6.96 -23.12 -17.63
N GLN A 181 7.99 -23.88 -17.99
CA GLN A 181 9.35 -23.36 -18.06
C GLN A 181 9.50 -22.48 -19.31
N LEU A 182 9.94 -21.23 -19.13
CA LEU A 182 10.18 -20.28 -20.23
C LEU A 182 11.67 -20.01 -20.45
N PHE A 183 12.45 -20.00 -19.36
CA PHE A 183 13.91 -20.07 -19.38
C PHE A 183 14.43 -20.85 -18.16
N ARG A 184 15.75 -20.98 -18.02
CA ARG A 184 16.39 -21.52 -16.82
C ARG A 184 17.47 -20.57 -16.34
N CYS A 185 17.63 -20.49 -15.04
CA CYS A 185 18.66 -19.74 -14.33
C CYS A 185 18.93 -20.43 -12.98
N GLU A 186 19.85 -19.89 -12.17
CA GLU A 186 20.04 -20.34 -10.79
C GLU A 186 18.87 -19.91 -9.88
N ASP A 187 18.70 -20.58 -8.73
CA ASP A 187 17.65 -20.28 -7.76
C ASP A 187 17.71 -18.80 -7.33
N GLU A 188 16.54 -18.18 -7.18
CA GLU A 188 16.39 -16.74 -6.83
C GLU A 188 17.20 -15.78 -7.75
N CYS A 189 17.46 -16.16 -9.01
CA CYS A 189 18.14 -15.30 -9.99
C CYS A 189 17.26 -14.87 -11.17
N GLY A 190 16.09 -15.49 -11.40
CA GLY A 190 15.17 -15.12 -12.47
C GLY A 190 14.10 -14.12 -12.05
N VAL A 191 13.74 -13.21 -12.96
CA VAL A 191 12.61 -12.27 -12.82
C VAL A 191 11.82 -12.15 -14.12
N PHE A 192 10.53 -11.81 -14.03
CA PHE A 192 9.74 -11.35 -15.18
C PHE A 192 9.35 -9.88 -14.97
N VAL A 193 9.67 -9.03 -15.94
CA VAL A 193 9.44 -7.57 -15.87
C VAL A 193 8.83 -7.02 -17.15
N ALA A 194 8.18 -5.86 -17.01
CA ALA A 194 7.73 -5.02 -18.10
C ALA A 194 8.82 -4.02 -18.51
N LEU A 195 8.65 -3.35 -19.66
CA LEU A 195 9.71 -2.56 -20.31
C LEU A 195 10.14 -1.33 -19.51
N ASP A 196 9.24 -0.74 -18.72
CA ASP A 196 9.50 0.39 -17.82
C ASP A 196 10.61 0.11 -16.79
N LYS A 197 10.82 -1.15 -16.43
CA LYS A 197 11.85 -1.60 -15.48
C LYS A 197 13.14 -2.11 -16.15
N LEU A 198 13.30 -1.89 -17.47
CA LEU A 198 14.50 -2.29 -18.22
C LEU A 198 15.19 -1.14 -18.96
N GLU A 199 16.51 -1.21 -18.97
CA GLU A 199 17.41 -0.38 -19.78
C GLU A 199 18.51 -1.26 -20.39
N LEU A 200 19.03 -0.90 -21.58
CA LEU A 200 20.15 -1.64 -22.19
C LEU A 200 21.45 -1.36 -21.43
N TRP A 201 22.29 -2.39 -21.29
CA TRP A 201 23.64 -2.25 -20.76
C TRP A 201 24.63 -2.14 -21.92
N GLU A 202 25.10 -0.94 -22.21
CA GLU A 202 26.24 -0.71 -23.11
C GLU A 202 27.54 -0.99 -22.35
N ASP A 203 28.41 -1.86 -22.91
CA ASP A 203 29.78 -2.00 -22.40
C ASP A 203 30.66 -0.89 -23.01
N GLU A 204 31.44 -0.17 -22.20
CA GLU A 204 32.29 0.96 -22.64
C GLU A 204 33.39 0.58 -23.66
N VAL A 205 33.55 -0.71 -23.97
CA VAL A 205 34.66 -1.27 -24.74
C VAL A 205 34.46 -1.14 -26.26
N GLU A 206 33.22 -1.04 -26.76
CA GLU A 206 32.96 -1.06 -28.22
C GLU A 206 33.03 0.31 -28.93
N ARG A 207 33.08 1.44 -28.19
CA ARG A 207 33.14 2.79 -28.80
C ARG A 207 34.43 3.09 -29.60
N VAL A 208 35.49 2.28 -29.43
CA VAL A 208 36.84 2.60 -29.94
C VAL A 208 37.10 2.12 -31.38
N MET A 209 36.10 1.62 -32.12
CA MET A 209 36.31 0.92 -33.41
C MET A 209 35.45 1.38 -34.61
N LEU A 210 34.55 2.36 -34.46
CA LEU A 210 33.63 2.78 -35.54
C LEU A 210 33.48 4.30 -35.74
N GLU A 211 34.27 5.14 -35.06
CA GLU A 211 34.32 6.59 -35.31
C GLU A 211 35.30 6.93 -36.45
N ASP A 212 34.84 6.82 -37.70
CA ASP A 212 35.52 7.46 -38.84
C ASP A 212 34.57 7.65 -40.06
N ASN A 213 33.48 8.41 -39.90
CA ASN A 213 32.72 9.13 -40.95
C ASN A 213 31.56 9.94 -40.33
N ASP A 214 31.81 11.22 -40.06
CA ASP A 214 30.78 12.27 -39.82
C ASP A 214 30.28 12.82 -41.19
N PRO A 215 29.15 13.56 -41.33
CA PRO A 215 28.33 14.16 -40.26
C PRO A 215 26.79 14.06 -40.42
N GLU A 216 26.09 14.75 -39.50
CA GLU A 216 24.75 15.39 -39.60
C GLU A 216 23.55 14.83 -38.78
N VAL A 217 23.18 15.63 -37.76
CA VAL A 217 21.81 16.05 -37.35
C VAL A 217 21.06 15.29 -36.22
N GLU A 218 21.18 15.89 -35.01
CA GLU A 218 20.13 16.26 -34.02
C GLU A 218 19.17 15.20 -33.40
N GLY A 219 18.89 15.31 -32.08
CA GLY A 219 17.65 14.67 -31.56
C GLY A 219 17.31 14.60 -30.06
N GLU A 220 18.24 14.63 -29.10
CA GLU A 220 17.89 14.60 -27.67
C GLU A 220 17.72 16.01 -27.05
N GLY A 221 17.06 16.09 -25.89
CA GLY A 221 16.60 17.35 -25.30
C GLY A 221 17.74 18.33 -24.99
N ALA A 222 17.68 19.52 -25.57
CA ALA A 222 18.83 20.42 -25.63
C ALA A 222 19.37 20.84 -24.24
N PRO A 223 20.69 20.74 -24.00
CA PRO A 223 21.34 21.52 -22.95
C PRO A 223 21.22 23.02 -23.28
N LEU A 224 21.40 23.89 -22.28
CA LEU A 224 21.41 25.34 -22.51
C LEU A 224 22.60 25.71 -23.40
N GLU A 225 22.35 26.07 -24.65
CA GLU A 225 23.40 26.38 -25.62
C GLU A 225 24.30 27.51 -25.09
N ILE A 226 25.61 27.34 -25.22
CA ILE A 226 26.59 28.37 -24.87
C ILE A 226 26.31 29.60 -25.76
N ASN A 227 26.30 30.79 -25.15
CA ASN A 227 25.79 32.08 -25.62
C ASN A 227 24.26 32.30 -25.53
N SER A 228 23.49 31.37 -24.96
CA SER A 228 22.05 31.57 -24.68
C SER A 228 21.79 32.68 -23.66
N ARG A 229 20.68 33.40 -23.85
CA ARG A 229 20.18 34.42 -22.91
C ARG A 229 19.24 33.83 -21.86
N VAL A 230 19.60 34.04 -20.60
CA VAL A 230 18.96 33.41 -19.45
C VAL A 230 18.68 34.39 -18.32
N LEU A 231 17.72 34.02 -17.47
CA LEU A 231 17.45 34.60 -16.17
C LEU A 231 17.96 33.63 -15.09
N VAL A 232 18.80 34.13 -14.19
CA VAL A 232 19.37 33.39 -13.06
C VAL A 232 18.67 33.85 -11.79
N GLN A 233 18.10 32.92 -11.01
CA GLN A 233 17.39 33.27 -9.78
C GLN A 233 18.38 33.55 -8.64
N THR A 234 18.60 34.83 -8.33
CA THR A 234 19.44 35.25 -7.19
C THR A 234 18.61 35.49 -5.92
N ARG A 235 19.29 35.83 -4.82
CA ARG A 235 18.63 36.15 -3.52
C ARG A 235 17.88 37.48 -3.54
N ASP A 236 18.31 38.42 -4.37
CA ASP A 236 17.73 39.77 -4.46
C ASP A 236 16.76 39.93 -5.64
N GLY A 237 16.79 38.99 -6.60
CA GLY A 237 15.86 38.92 -7.73
C GLY A 237 16.32 38.01 -8.88
N PRO A 238 15.47 37.77 -9.89
CA PRO A 238 15.89 37.12 -11.14
C PRO A 238 16.73 38.09 -11.97
N GLU A 239 18.02 37.80 -12.09
CA GLU A 239 19.01 38.64 -12.79
C GLU A 239 19.35 38.07 -14.17
N ARG A 240 19.84 38.94 -15.06
CA ARG A 240 20.04 38.60 -16.48
C ARG A 240 21.48 38.23 -16.79
N GLY A 241 21.68 37.26 -17.67
CA GLY A 241 23.02 36.89 -18.13
C GLY A 241 23.02 36.00 -19.38
N THR A 242 24.24 35.60 -19.75
CA THR A 242 24.55 34.82 -20.95
C THR A 242 25.28 33.53 -20.55
N VAL A 243 24.81 32.37 -20.99
CA VAL A 243 25.46 31.08 -20.67
C VAL A 243 26.85 31.02 -21.31
N ILE A 244 27.88 30.73 -20.52
CA ILE A 244 29.27 30.54 -20.99
C ILE A 244 29.83 29.13 -20.71
N PHE A 245 29.13 28.35 -19.89
CA PHE A 245 29.46 26.97 -19.52
C PHE A 245 28.18 26.24 -19.09
N CYS A 246 28.03 24.95 -19.41
CA CYS A 246 26.90 24.13 -18.98
C CYS A 246 27.30 22.64 -19.03
N ASP A 247 27.73 22.07 -17.89
CA ASP A 247 28.25 20.69 -17.82
C ASP A 247 28.16 20.13 -16.38
N LEU A 248 28.51 18.86 -16.20
CA LEU A 248 28.73 18.25 -14.89
C LEU A 248 30.08 18.72 -14.30
N LEU A 249 30.13 18.92 -12.98
CA LEU A 249 31.36 19.35 -12.31
C LEU A 249 32.26 18.14 -11.98
N PRO A 250 33.57 18.16 -12.32
CA PRO A 250 34.47 17.05 -12.06
C PRO A 250 34.46 16.63 -10.58
N GLY A 251 34.23 15.34 -10.31
CA GLY A 251 34.24 14.80 -8.94
C GLY A 251 33.00 15.12 -8.09
N ASN A 252 31.96 15.75 -8.67
CA ASN A 252 30.71 16.09 -7.98
C ASN A 252 29.46 15.76 -8.81
N GLU A 253 29.57 14.72 -9.65
CA GLU A 253 28.58 14.30 -10.65
C GLU A 253 27.19 13.98 -10.07
N SER A 254 27.11 13.59 -8.79
CA SER A 254 25.86 13.33 -8.06
C SER A 254 25.05 14.59 -7.71
N LEU A 255 25.58 15.80 -7.95
CA LEU A 255 24.86 17.06 -7.76
C LEU A 255 24.19 17.60 -9.05
N GLY A 256 24.38 16.93 -10.18
CA GLY A 256 23.77 17.30 -11.46
C GLY A 256 24.49 18.43 -12.22
N TYR A 257 23.84 18.96 -13.25
CA TYR A 257 24.41 19.97 -14.15
C TYR A 257 24.53 21.35 -13.50
N TYR A 258 25.67 22.00 -13.76
CA TYR A 258 25.94 23.38 -13.38
C TYR A 258 26.15 24.26 -14.61
N VAL A 259 25.65 25.49 -14.52
CA VAL A 259 25.66 26.48 -15.59
C VAL A 259 26.51 27.66 -15.13
N GLY A 260 27.56 27.96 -15.89
CA GLY A 260 28.32 29.19 -15.76
C GLY A 260 27.67 30.26 -16.62
N VAL A 261 27.32 31.39 -16.03
CA VAL A 261 26.61 32.50 -16.68
C VAL A 261 27.42 33.79 -16.48
N ASP A 262 27.67 34.50 -17.58
CA ASP A 262 28.21 35.85 -17.55
C ASP A 262 27.06 36.86 -17.40
N MET A 263 26.98 37.49 -16.23
CA MET A 263 25.84 38.32 -15.82
C MET A 263 25.94 39.75 -16.39
N ASP A 264 24.80 40.34 -16.75
CA ASP A 264 24.72 41.73 -17.23
C ASP A 264 25.14 42.76 -16.16
N ASN A 265 25.09 42.35 -14.89
CA ASN A 265 25.43 43.14 -13.71
C ASN A 265 26.66 42.55 -12.99
N PRO A 266 27.46 43.36 -12.28
CA PRO A 266 28.65 42.89 -11.57
C PRO A 266 28.28 42.16 -10.25
N ILE A 267 27.77 40.94 -10.39
CA ILE A 267 27.33 40.03 -9.31
C ILE A 267 27.93 38.62 -9.45
N GLY A 268 29.01 38.51 -10.22
CA GLY A 268 29.81 37.30 -10.37
C GLY A 268 30.69 37.00 -9.15
N ASP A 269 31.02 35.73 -8.99
CA ASP A 269 31.94 35.21 -7.97
C ASP A 269 32.72 33.97 -8.43
N TRP A 270 32.75 33.69 -9.75
CA TRP A 270 33.46 32.55 -10.34
C TRP A 270 34.47 32.97 -11.41
N ASP A 271 35.66 32.35 -11.38
CA ASP A 271 36.80 32.62 -12.26
C ASP A 271 36.97 31.59 -13.39
N GLY A 272 35.93 30.78 -13.67
CA GLY A 272 36.00 29.73 -14.69
C GLY A 272 36.85 28.51 -14.28
N ILE A 273 37.34 28.43 -13.04
CA ILE A 273 38.19 27.34 -12.52
C ILE A 273 37.44 26.57 -11.43
N ILE A 274 37.60 25.24 -11.40
CA ILE A 274 37.19 24.38 -10.27
C ILE A 274 38.29 23.35 -10.04
N ASP A 275 38.69 23.15 -8.78
CA ASP A 275 39.75 22.23 -8.34
C ASP A 275 41.07 22.33 -9.15
N GLY A 276 41.41 23.56 -9.57
CA GLY A 276 42.60 23.87 -10.35
C GLY A 276 42.51 23.53 -11.85
N LYS A 277 41.37 23.00 -12.31
CA LYS A 277 41.06 22.77 -13.73
C LYS A 277 40.26 23.95 -14.27
N GLN A 278 40.76 24.62 -15.31
CA GLN A 278 39.99 25.62 -16.04
C GLN A 278 38.90 24.92 -16.86
N LEU A 279 37.65 25.37 -16.70
CA LEU A 279 36.47 24.79 -17.36
C LEU A 279 35.95 25.65 -18.53
N CYS A 280 36.14 26.97 -18.48
CA CYS A 280 35.78 27.88 -19.57
C CYS A 280 36.72 29.09 -19.66
N ASN A 281 36.59 29.88 -20.74
CA ASN A 281 37.11 31.25 -20.78
C ASN A 281 36.02 32.19 -20.27
N PHE A 282 36.21 32.74 -19.07
CA PHE A 282 35.32 33.71 -18.44
C PHE A 282 35.58 35.13 -18.95
N ALA A 283 34.59 36.03 -18.86
CA ALA A 283 34.73 37.42 -19.31
C ALA A 283 35.30 38.33 -18.21
N SER A 284 34.78 38.20 -16.98
CA SER A 284 35.31 38.85 -15.77
C SER A 284 34.81 38.15 -14.52
N LEU A 285 35.68 37.95 -13.52
CA LEU A 285 35.30 37.38 -12.21
C LEU A 285 34.14 38.15 -11.56
N GLU A 286 34.08 39.47 -11.76
CA GLU A 286 33.02 40.32 -11.19
C GLU A 286 31.65 40.10 -11.85
N HIS A 287 31.56 39.42 -13.00
CA HIS A 287 30.33 39.23 -13.77
C HIS A 287 29.99 37.74 -13.99
N THR A 288 30.99 36.88 -14.06
CA THR A 288 30.82 35.42 -14.25
C THR A 288 30.40 34.74 -12.94
N ARG A 289 29.32 33.96 -12.99
CA ARG A 289 28.70 33.26 -11.85
C ARG A 289 28.42 31.80 -12.18
N LEU A 290 28.62 30.89 -11.23
CA LEU A 290 28.28 29.47 -11.37
C LEU A 290 27.03 29.14 -10.53
N VAL A 291 26.05 28.47 -11.13
CA VAL A 291 24.77 28.11 -10.49
C VAL A 291 24.30 26.70 -10.93
N PRO A 292 23.49 25.99 -10.12
CA PRO A 292 22.81 24.78 -10.56
C PRO A 292 21.87 25.04 -11.74
N PHE A 293 21.69 24.06 -12.63
CA PHE A 293 20.82 24.18 -13.80
C PHE A 293 19.36 24.55 -13.45
N CYS A 294 18.85 24.11 -12.29
CA CYS A 294 17.48 24.43 -11.85
C CYS A 294 17.25 25.92 -11.51
N ASP A 295 18.31 26.69 -11.29
CA ASP A 295 18.23 28.12 -10.93
C ASP A 295 18.31 29.02 -12.19
N VAL A 296 18.31 28.42 -13.39
CA VAL A 296 18.50 29.09 -14.69
C VAL A 296 17.29 28.86 -15.61
N MET A 297 16.69 29.95 -16.10
CA MET A 297 15.54 29.93 -17.01
C MET A 297 15.83 30.59 -18.36
N PRO A 298 15.46 29.98 -19.51
CA PRO A 298 15.54 30.65 -20.81
C PRO A 298 14.63 31.88 -20.90
N GLU A 299 15.13 33.00 -21.45
CA GLU A 299 14.41 34.28 -21.45
C GLU A 299 13.05 34.24 -22.20
N TYR A 300 12.89 33.33 -23.16
CA TYR A 300 11.68 33.22 -24.00
C TYR A 300 10.44 32.61 -23.32
N SER A 301 10.56 32.05 -22.11
CA SER A 301 9.48 31.25 -21.48
C SER A 301 8.29 32.09 -20.92
N MET A 302 8.32 33.41 -21.03
CA MET A 302 7.39 34.35 -20.36
C MET A 302 6.21 34.86 -21.22
N GLN A 303 5.91 34.25 -22.36
CA GLN A 303 4.93 34.82 -23.29
C GLN A 303 3.47 34.44 -23.05
N ASP A 304 3.18 33.29 -22.43
CA ASP A 304 1.82 32.72 -22.40
C ASP A 304 1.27 32.41 -20.99
N GLN A 305 1.21 33.44 -20.15
CA GLN A 305 0.33 33.48 -18.98
C GLN A 305 -0.24 34.88 -18.76
N ARG A 306 -1.47 35.11 -19.23
CA ARG A 306 -2.23 36.36 -19.01
C ARG A 306 -3.57 36.08 -18.37
N LEU A 307 -3.76 36.53 -17.12
CA LEU A 307 -4.96 37.15 -16.55
C LEU A 307 -4.59 37.74 -15.16
N PRO A 308 -5.37 38.62 -14.52
CA PRO A 308 -4.81 39.95 -14.22
C PRO A 308 -4.67 40.28 -12.73
N ILE A 309 -3.44 40.60 -12.31
CA ILE A 309 -3.19 41.29 -11.04
C ILE A 309 -3.66 42.75 -11.16
N ARG A 310 -4.57 43.18 -10.28
CA ARG A 310 -4.95 44.60 -10.16
C ARG A 310 -3.84 45.37 -9.45
N SER A 311 -3.35 46.42 -10.10
CA SER A 311 -2.28 47.28 -9.58
C SER A 311 -2.69 48.05 -8.32
N CYS A 312 -1.86 47.96 -7.28
CA CYS A 312 -1.71 49.00 -6.26
C CYS A 312 -0.39 49.73 -6.53
N ARG A 313 -0.41 51.07 -6.63
CA ARG A 313 0.73 51.87 -7.09
C ARG A 313 1.49 52.55 -5.94
N ALA A 314 2.80 52.44 -5.96
CA ALA A 314 3.75 53.45 -5.49
C ALA A 314 5.07 53.30 -6.28
N GLY A 315 5.74 54.36 -6.72
CA GLY A 315 5.33 55.77 -6.75
C GLY A 315 6.45 56.69 -7.23
N SER A 316 6.14 57.61 -8.15
CA SER A 316 7.02 58.71 -8.63
C SER A 316 6.14 59.75 -9.34
N ASP A 317 6.44 61.05 -9.41
CA ASP A 317 7.63 61.82 -8.96
C ASP A 317 7.24 63.32 -8.75
N LYS A 318 8.24 64.18 -8.50
CA LYS A 318 8.29 65.67 -8.61
C LYS A 318 8.00 66.51 -7.34
N PRO A 319 8.65 67.69 -7.19
CA PRO A 319 9.49 67.92 -6.00
C PRO A 319 9.28 69.26 -5.26
N GLY A 320 9.96 69.45 -4.11
CA GLY A 320 10.01 70.77 -3.45
C GLY A 320 10.94 70.91 -2.23
N SER A 321 11.90 71.86 -2.34
CA SER A 321 12.47 72.70 -1.27
C SER A 321 13.21 72.12 -0.04
N GLN A 322 14.54 72.19 -0.10
CA GLN A 322 15.45 72.76 0.91
C GLN A 322 15.23 72.53 2.43
N SER A 323 16.18 71.84 3.07
CA SER A 323 17.05 72.47 4.10
C SER A 323 18.33 71.62 4.36
N LYS A 324 19.27 72.15 5.15
CA LYS A 324 20.69 71.72 5.29
C LYS A 324 21.12 71.90 6.77
N PRO A 325 22.26 71.33 7.24
CA PRO A 325 22.77 69.95 7.12
C PRO A 325 23.42 69.49 8.48
N LYS A 326 24.46 68.62 8.43
CA LYS A 326 25.46 68.24 9.50
C LYS A 326 25.12 67.03 10.39
N SER A 327 26.09 66.23 10.89
CA SER A 327 27.49 65.99 10.43
C SER A 327 28.18 64.82 11.16
N LYS A 328 28.94 64.00 10.40
CA LYS A 328 30.25 63.36 10.71
C LYS A 328 30.60 62.82 12.13
N VAL A 329 31.04 61.55 12.13
CA VAL A 329 32.26 60.99 12.77
C VAL A 329 32.31 60.81 14.30
N GLY A 330 32.81 59.65 14.73
CA GLY A 330 33.31 59.37 16.09
C GLY A 330 33.50 57.87 16.35
N GLU A 331 34.70 57.44 16.74
CA GLU A 331 35.04 56.07 17.15
C GLU A 331 34.98 55.91 18.69
N ASP A 332 34.68 54.69 19.15
CA ASP A 332 35.13 53.92 20.36
C ASP A 332 35.79 54.60 21.62
N PRO A 333 36.05 53.90 22.76
CA PRO A 333 35.61 52.55 23.21
C PRO A 333 35.16 52.45 24.70
N ALA A 334 34.90 51.19 25.13
CA ALA A 334 35.42 50.55 26.36
C ALA A 334 34.53 50.25 27.60
N LYS A 335 34.99 49.21 28.34
CA LYS A 335 34.63 48.69 29.69
C LYS A 335 33.42 47.75 29.80
N SER A 336 33.38 46.73 30.67
CA SER A 336 34.41 45.95 31.43
C SER A 336 33.68 44.77 32.13
N LEU A 337 34.21 43.54 32.22
CA LEU A 337 34.92 42.92 33.38
C LEU A 337 35.06 41.38 33.08
N THR A 338 36.26 40.76 33.08
CA THR A 338 36.90 39.90 34.13
C THR A 338 36.09 38.68 34.63
N ASP A 339 36.59 37.46 34.93
CA ASP A 339 37.88 36.70 34.83
C ASP A 339 37.61 35.25 35.37
N THR A 340 38.35 34.13 35.22
CA THR A 340 39.57 33.64 34.48
C THR A 340 39.60 32.08 34.52
N PRO A 341 40.32 31.36 33.63
CA PRO A 341 40.51 29.89 33.63
C PRO A 341 41.78 29.45 34.44
N PRO A 342 42.20 28.15 34.51
CA PRO A 342 43.04 27.55 33.44
C PRO A 342 42.96 26.00 33.23
N ASP A 343 43.53 25.51 32.13
CA ASP A 343 43.84 24.08 31.84
C ASP A 343 45.08 23.53 32.57
N LEU A 344 45.18 22.20 32.72
CA LEU A 344 46.46 21.47 32.72
C LEU A 344 46.37 20.04 32.14
N ASN A 345 47.25 19.77 31.17
CA ASN A 345 47.74 18.49 30.62
C ASN A 345 49.29 18.68 30.42
N PRO A 346 50.15 17.73 29.98
CA PRO A 346 49.89 16.36 29.47
C PRO A 346 50.86 15.24 30.01
N SER A 347 50.66 13.97 29.61
CA SER A 347 51.69 12.95 29.21
C SER A 347 51.15 11.49 29.27
N SER A 348 51.65 10.47 28.54
CA SER A 348 52.03 10.35 27.11
C SER A 348 52.43 8.89 26.69
N SER A 349 51.50 8.09 26.15
CA SER A 349 51.72 6.84 25.34
C SER A 349 52.53 5.67 26.02
N PRO A 350 52.76 4.45 25.43
CA PRO A 350 52.82 4.04 24.01
C PRO A 350 51.74 3.01 23.56
N SER A 351 51.92 2.38 22.39
CA SER A 351 50.88 1.73 21.57
C SER A 351 51.18 0.28 21.12
N ARG A 352 50.14 -0.45 20.66
CA ARG A 352 50.26 -1.56 19.68
C ARG A 352 48.94 -1.76 18.89
N ALA A 353 49.02 -2.53 17.79
CA ALA A 353 48.08 -2.55 16.66
C ALA A 353 46.89 -3.56 16.76
N PRO A 354 45.85 -3.47 15.89
CA PRO A 354 44.61 -4.25 15.97
C PRO A 354 44.51 -5.42 14.96
N PRO A 355 43.46 -6.25 15.08
CA PRO A 355 42.88 -6.98 13.94
C PRO A 355 41.35 -6.79 13.76
N THR A 356 40.99 -6.49 12.51
CA THR A 356 39.73 -6.69 11.75
C THR A 356 38.52 -7.46 12.32
N THR A 357 37.32 -6.93 11.98
CA THR A 357 36.03 -7.62 11.68
C THR A 357 35.30 -8.41 12.80
N SER A 358 33.97 -8.59 12.77
CA SER A 358 32.95 -8.28 11.75
C SER A 358 31.66 -7.68 12.34
N LEU A 359 30.88 -6.97 11.51
CA LEU A 359 29.46 -6.70 11.74
C LEU A 359 28.63 -7.87 11.19
N LEU A 360 27.46 -8.14 11.77
CA LEU A 360 26.44 -9.03 11.20
C LEU A 360 25.16 -8.24 10.95
N SER A 361 24.77 -8.15 9.68
CA SER A 361 23.57 -7.47 9.21
C SER A 361 22.32 -8.33 9.38
N ASN A 362 21.15 -7.69 9.51
CA ASN A 362 19.85 -8.36 9.51
C ASN A 362 19.22 -8.28 8.11
N ASP A 363 19.26 -9.38 7.34
CA ASP A 363 18.59 -9.46 6.05
C ASP A 363 17.14 -9.97 6.18
N ASN A 364 16.18 -9.06 6.00
CA ASN A 364 14.75 -9.37 5.86
C ASN A 364 14.27 -9.05 4.43
N LYS A 365 14.45 -10.00 3.49
CA LYS A 365 13.89 -9.89 2.13
C LYS A 365 12.42 -10.36 2.09
N PHE A 366 11.53 -9.46 1.68
CA PHE A 366 10.21 -9.75 1.11
C PHE A 366 10.16 -9.19 -0.32
N HIS A 367 9.38 -9.83 -1.22
CA HIS A 367 9.21 -9.46 -2.63
C HIS A 367 7.81 -9.81 -3.18
N SER A 368 7.58 -9.49 -4.47
CA SER A 368 6.29 -9.20 -5.11
C SER A 368 6.25 -9.68 -6.58
N LEU A 369 5.11 -9.86 -7.27
CA LEU A 369 3.71 -9.70 -6.83
C LEU A 369 2.72 -10.75 -7.43
N PRO A 370 2.35 -10.77 -8.74
CA PRO A 370 0.93 -10.99 -9.07
C PRO A 370 0.56 -12.11 -10.07
N PHE A 371 -0.77 -12.27 -10.21
CA PHE A 371 -1.57 -13.37 -10.79
C PHE A 371 -1.54 -13.67 -12.30
N SER A 372 -1.94 -14.92 -12.63
CA SER A 372 -3.05 -15.28 -13.57
C SER A 372 -3.44 -16.78 -13.36
N LEU A 373 -4.68 -17.28 -13.48
CA LEU A 373 -5.65 -17.37 -14.61
C LEU A 373 -5.14 -18.25 -15.78
N SER A 374 -5.89 -19.18 -16.39
CA SER A 374 -7.35 -19.51 -16.42
C SER A 374 -7.58 -21.03 -16.71
N HIS A 375 -8.77 -21.66 -16.68
CA HIS A 375 -9.90 -21.60 -17.65
C HIS A 375 -11.18 -22.35 -17.17
N LYS A 376 -12.29 -22.16 -17.91
CA LYS A 376 -13.59 -22.86 -17.76
C LYS A 376 -13.94 -23.70 -19.00
N VAL A 377 -14.78 -24.72 -18.83
CA VAL A 377 -15.43 -25.49 -19.91
C VAL A 377 -16.93 -25.66 -19.60
N GLY A 378 -17.79 -25.54 -20.62
CA GLY A 378 -19.21 -25.94 -20.59
C GLY A 378 -19.45 -27.23 -21.42
N SER A 379 -20.59 -27.93 -21.37
CA SER A 379 -21.94 -27.48 -21.01
C SER A 379 -22.79 -28.58 -20.31
N SER A 380 -24.07 -28.30 -20.05
CA SER A 380 -25.03 -29.08 -19.22
C SER A 380 -25.64 -30.34 -19.88
N GLY A 381 -26.01 -31.38 -19.10
CA GLY A 381 -26.63 -32.59 -19.69
C GLY A 381 -27.26 -33.72 -18.83
N SER A 382 -27.75 -33.47 -17.61
CA SER A 382 -28.78 -34.26 -16.83
C SER A 382 -28.85 -35.82 -16.79
N MET A 383 -29.03 -36.36 -15.57
CA MET A 383 -29.74 -37.62 -15.18
C MET A 383 -29.13 -39.03 -15.37
N SER A 384 -28.65 -39.56 -14.23
CA SER A 384 -29.06 -40.82 -13.54
C SER A 384 -28.68 -42.25 -14.04
N HIS A 385 -28.54 -43.12 -13.03
CA HIS A 385 -28.37 -44.59 -13.03
C HIS A 385 -27.06 -45.21 -13.58
N GLY A 386 -26.56 -46.21 -12.84
CA GLY A 386 -25.78 -47.35 -13.34
C GLY A 386 -26.46 -48.66 -12.89
N PRO A 387 -25.80 -49.83 -12.86
CA PRO A 387 -24.43 -50.15 -13.28
C PRO A 387 -24.42 -51.13 -14.50
N LEU A 388 -23.31 -51.87 -14.69
CA LEU A 388 -23.11 -53.18 -15.38
C LEU A 388 -22.05 -53.21 -16.51
N SER A 389 -20.88 -53.78 -16.18
CA SER A 389 -20.27 -55.02 -16.73
C SER A 389 -20.11 -55.31 -18.24
N LEU A 390 -19.15 -56.22 -18.52
CA LEU A 390 -18.92 -57.05 -19.73
C LEU A 390 -18.06 -56.51 -20.91
N SER A 391 -16.74 -56.55 -20.69
CA SER A 391 -15.77 -57.46 -21.37
C SER A 391 -15.75 -57.68 -22.90
N ALA A 392 -14.54 -57.55 -23.46
CA ALA A 392 -13.88 -58.59 -24.27
C ALA A 392 -12.66 -59.11 -23.46
N GLY A 393 -12.12 -60.33 -23.57
CA GLY A 393 -12.10 -61.28 -24.69
C GLY A 393 -10.77 -61.15 -25.45
N SER A 394 -9.88 -62.15 -25.55
CA SER A 394 -9.90 -63.56 -25.13
C SER A 394 -8.47 -64.14 -25.11
N VAL A 395 -8.22 -65.27 -24.41
CA VAL A 395 -7.34 -66.40 -24.83
C VAL A 395 -7.46 -67.57 -23.82
N MET A 396 -7.31 -68.80 -24.31
CA MET A 396 -7.62 -70.07 -23.62
C MET A 396 -6.52 -70.57 -22.64
N GLY A 397 -6.91 -71.41 -21.67
CA GLY A 397 -5.96 -72.18 -20.83
C GLY A 397 -6.60 -72.94 -19.66
N GLU A 398 -7.24 -74.09 -19.91
CA GLU A 398 -7.82 -74.96 -18.87
C GLU A 398 -6.82 -76.01 -18.36
N GLN A 399 -6.77 -76.27 -17.04
CA GLN A 399 -6.65 -77.64 -16.48
C GLN A 399 -6.90 -77.73 -14.95
N GLN A 400 -8.09 -78.23 -14.61
CA GLN A 400 -8.42 -79.23 -13.57
C GLN A 400 -8.13 -79.01 -12.06
N GLU A 401 -9.13 -79.35 -11.23
CA GLU A 401 -9.13 -79.23 -9.75
C GLU A 401 -8.51 -80.43 -9.00
N VAL A 402 -7.95 -80.18 -7.80
CA VAL A 402 -7.86 -81.16 -6.69
C VAL A 402 -8.00 -80.43 -5.34
N LEU A 403 -8.85 -80.94 -4.44
CA LEU A 403 -8.96 -80.59 -3.00
C LEU A 403 -8.38 -81.75 -2.17
N PRO A 404 -7.74 -81.56 -0.98
CA PRO A 404 -8.41 -81.10 0.26
C PRO A 404 -7.42 -80.38 1.25
N PRO A 405 -7.57 -80.38 2.61
CA PRO A 405 -8.74 -80.46 3.49
C PRO A 405 -8.89 -79.19 4.40
N VAL A 406 -9.88 -79.20 5.32
CA VAL A 406 -10.07 -78.16 6.35
C VAL A 406 -9.22 -78.43 7.60
N THR A 407 -8.54 -77.40 8.12
CA THR A 407 -7.98 -77.35 9.49
C THR A 407 -8.14 -75.94 10.10
N THR A 408 -7.94 -75.84 11.41
CA THR A 408 -8.33 -74.71 12.28
C THR A 408 -7.54 -73.41 12.10
N PRO A 409 -8.09 -72.24 12.50
CA PRO A 409 -7.54 -70.94 12.15
C PRO A 409 -6.27 -70.59 12.93
N VAL A 410 -5.15 -70.43 12.21
CA VAL A 410 -3.96 -69.75 12.72
C VAL A 410 -4.20 -68.24 12.70
N GLN A 411 -3.93 -67.58 13.82
CA GLN A 411 -4.12 -66.13 13.96
C GLN A 411 -3.15 -65.37 13.05
N ARG A 412 -3.69 -64.48 12.20
CA ARG A 412 -2.90 -63.51 11.44
C ARG A 412 -2.24 -62.54 12.44
N PRO A 413 -0.93 -62.24 12.34
CA PRO A 413 -0.30 -61.28 13.23
C PRO A 413 -0.97 -59.90 13.10
N PRO A 414 -1.05 -59.12 14.20
CA PRO A 414 -1.76 -57.84 14.20
C PRO A 414 -1.12 -56.84 13.22
N SER A 415 -1.96 -56.04 12.58
CA SER A 415 -1.53 -54.86 11.83
C SER A 415 -0.70 -53.92 12.73
N PRO A 416 0.36 -53.28 12.22
CA PRO A 416 1.19 -52.40 13.04
C PRO A 416 0.38 -51.21 13.57
N PRO A 417 0.68 -50.70 14.78
CA PRO A 417 0.08 -49.48 15.28
C PRO A 417 0.44 -48.29 14.38
N GLN A 418 -0.47 -47.34 14.25
CA GLN A 418 -0.27 -46.17 13.37
C GLN A 418 0.96 -45.35 13.82
N GLY A 419 1.98 -45.34 12.96
CA GLY A 419 3.13 -44.44 13.07
C GLY A 419 2.74 -42.98 12.75
N GLN A 420 3.71 -42.07 12.89
CA GLN A 420 3.45 -40.65 12.60
C GLN A 420 3.19 -40.42 11.10
N PRO A 421 2.32 -39.47 10.72
CA PRO A 421 2.07 -39.16 9.31
C PRO A 421 3.33 -38.60 8.65
N GLY A 422 3.84 -39.27 7.61
CA GLY A 422 4.84 -38.72 6.69
C GLY A 422 6.22 -39.41 6.64
N LEU A 423 6.51 -40.42 7.47
CA LEU A 423 7.76 -41.20 7.37
C LEU A 423 7.50 -42.70 7.24
N GLU A 424 7.98 -43.31 6.17
CA GLU A 424 7.78 -44.71 5.82
C GLU A 424 9.05 -45.37 5.25
N VAL A 425 8.98 -46.67 4.92
CA VAL A 425 10.12 -47.38 4.30
C VAL A 425 10.31 -46.85 2.88
N GLY A 426 11.46 -46.21 2.64
CA GLY A 426 11.78 -45.47 1.43
C GLY A 426 12.02 -43.96 1.65
N SER A 427 11.59 -43.39 2.79
CA SER A 427 11.83 -41.98 3.08
C SER A 427 13.33 -41.68 3.29
N LEU A 428 13.82 -40.62 2.64
CA LEU A 428 15.12 -39.98 2.94
C LEU A 428 15.01 -39.21 4.26
N VAL A 429 15.92 -39.48 5.19
CA VAL A 429 15.91 -38.87 6.53
C VAL A 429 17.28 -38.51 7.07
N GLU A 430 17.32 -37.41 7.81
CA GLU A 430 18.43 -37.03 8.68
C GLU A 430 18.17 -37.46 10.14
N VAL A 431 19.24 -37.77 10.87
CA VAL A 431 19.25 -37.96 12.33
C VAL A 431 20.15 -36.89 12.95
N LYS A 432 19.65 -36.26 14.04
CA LYS A 432 20.39 -35.24 14.79
C LYS A 432 21.53 -35.82 15.63
N GLU A 433 22.66 -36.02 14.99
CA GLU A 433 23.99 -36.00 15.62
C GLU A 433 24.77 -34.75 15.14
N ASN A 434 26.03 -34.60 15.56
CA ASN A 434 26.92 -33.51 15.12
C ASN A 434 28.22 -34.12 14.54
N PRO A 435 28.42 -34.14 13.21
CA PRO A 435 27.49 -33.72 12.15
C PRO A 435 26.24 -34.64 12.05
N PRO A 436 25.15 -34.18 11.41
CA PRO A 436 23.95 -35.00 11.22
C PRO A 436 24.23 -36.17 10.27
N LEU A 437 23.58 -37.31 10.52
CA LEU A 437 23.72 -38.52 9.70
C LEU A 437 22.49 -38.67 8.78
N CYS A 438 22.70 -38.65 7.47
CA CYS A 438 21.66 -38.84 6.47
C CYS A 438 21.60 -40.30 5.96
N GLY A 439 20.39 -40.77 5.64
CA GLY A 439 20.16 -42.12 5.11
C GLY A 439 18.71 -42.39 4.72
N VAL A 440 18.45 -43.59 4.19
CA VAL A 440 17.13 -44.05 3.76
C VAL A 440 16.52 -44.98 4.81
N ILE A 441 15.26 -44.78 5.19
CA ILE A 441 14.52 -45.75 6.01
C ILE A 441 14.35 -47.05 5.22
N ARG A 442 15.01 -48.12 5.66
CA ARG A 442 14.89 -49.48 5.09
C ARG A 442 13.94 -50.39 5.86
N TRP A 443 13.65 -50.05 7.12
CA TRP A 443 12.74 -50.83 7.97
C TRP A 443 12.07 -49.94 9.02
N VAL A 444 10.82 -50.21 9.37
CA VAL A 444 10.13 -49.61 10.52
C VAL A 444 9.36 -50.71 11.26
N GLY A 445 9.49 -50.78 12.58
CA GLY A 445 8.75 -51.76 13.38
C GLY A 445 9.16 -51.81 14.84
N LEU A 446 8.66 -52.82 15.56
CA LEU A 446 8.91 -53.03 16.98
C LEU A 446 9.78 -54.29 17.20
N PRO A 447 11.09 -54.15 17.50
CA PRO A 447 11.94 -55.30 17.78
C PRO A 447 11.51 -56.05 19.06
N PRO A 448 11.71 -57.38 19.16
CA PRO A 448 11.41 -58.14 20.36
C PRO A 448 12.07 -57.55 21.61
N GLY A 449 11.27 -57.34 22.67
CA GLY A 449 11.73 -56.78 23.94
C GLY A 449 11.92 -55.25 23.95
N LEU A 450 11.28 -54.51 23.04
CA LEU A 450 11.14 -53.05 23.10
C LEU A 450 9.66 -52.62 23.12
N GLN A 451 9.40 -51.42 23.65
CA GLN A 451 8.07 -50.80 23.79
C GLN A 451 7.86 -49.60 22.84
N GLU A 452 8.89 -49.18 22.08
CA GLU A 452 8.82 -48.07 21.13
C GLU A 452 9.29 -48.54 19.74
N PRO A 453 8.64 -48.09 18.64
CA PRO A 453 9.04 -48.46 17.29
C PRO A 453 10.38 -47.82 16.90
N LEU A 454 11.23 -48.61 16.25
CA LEU A 454 12.48 -48.15 15.66
C LEU A 454 12.37 -48.02 14.14
N ALA A 455 13.14 -47.10 13.58
CA ALA A 455 13.50 -47.05 12.17
C ALA A 455 14.90 -47.66 12.00
N GLY A 456 15.04 -48.56 11.03
CA GLY A 456 16.31 -49.03 10.52
C GLY A 456 16.70 -48.22 9.28
N LEU A 457 17.83 -47.52 9.34
CA LEU A 457 18.34 -46.60 8.34
C LEU A 457 19.54 -47.21 7.62
N GLU A 458 19.59 -47.09 6.29
CA GLU A 458 20.83 -47.24 5.53
C GLU A 458 21.44 -45.86 5.30
N LEU A 459 22.55 -45.57 5.98
CA LEU A 459 23.28 -44.32 5.91
C LEU A 459 24.04 -44.18 4.59
N GLU A 460 24.27 -42.95 4.15
CA GLU A 460 25.07 -42.66 2.95
C GLU A 460 26.57 -42.97 3.16
N GLU A 461 27.11 -42.64 4.34
CA GLU A 461 28.50 -42.89 4.73
C GLU A 461 28.65 -44.05 5.72
N GLU A 462 29.87 -44.59 5.90
CA GLU A 462 30.15 -45.59 6.94
C GLU A 462 30.34 -44.92 8.31
N CYS A 463 29.55 -45.33 9.31
CA CYS A 463 29.62 -44.77 10.66
C CYS A 463 30.12 -45.81 11.70
N VAL A 464 30.94 -45.37 12.64
CA VAL A 464 31.57 -46.23 13.66
C VAL A 464 30.52 -46.74 14.64
N GLY A 465 30.30 -48.06 14.65
CA GLY A 465 29.30 -48.73 15.50
C GLY A 465 27.99 -49.08 14.78
N CYS A 466 27.81 -48.65 13.52
CA CYS A 466 26.71 -49.11 12.68
C CYS A 466 26.90 -50.57 12.22
N THR A 467 25.81 -51.23 11.82
CA THR A 467 25.78 -52.65 11.42
C THR A 467 25.59 -52.82 9.91
N ASP A 468 25.17 -54.01 9.47
CA ASP A 468 24.90 -54.41 8.08
C ASP A 468 23.38 -54.66 7.80
N GLY A 469 22.52 -54.13 8.68
CA GLY A 469 21.07 -54.35 8.69
C GLY A 469 20.60 -55.29 9.82
N THR A 470 21.50 -55.64 10.73
CA THR A 470 21.25 -56.45 11.93
C THR A 470 21.10 -55.61 13.19
N PHE A 471 20.20 -56.01 14.09
CA PHE A 471 19.99 -55.41 15.41
C PHE A 471 19.74 -56.51 16.45
N LYS A 472 20.51 -56.52 17.55
CA LYS A 472 20.50 -57.55 18.59
C LYS A 472 20.60 -59.00 18.04
N GLY A 473 21.35 -59.21 16.96
CA GLY A 473 21.53 -60.52 16.31
C GLY A 473 20.42 -60.95 15.35
N ILE A 474 19.36 -60.16 15.19
CA ILE A 474 18.28 -60.40 14.20
C ILE A 474 18.52 -59.49 12.99
N ARG A 475 18.39 -60.02 11.77
CA ARG A 475 18.45 -59.23 10.53
C ARG A 475 17.07 -58.65 10.20
N TYR A 476 17.01 -57.35 9.94
CA TYR A 476 15.78 -56.63 9.55
C TYR A 476 15.83 -56.11 8.11
N PHE A 477 17.03 -55.77 7.62
CA PHE A 477 17.31 -55.48 6.22
C PHE A 477 18.75 -55.90 5.88
N THR A 478 19.21 -55.59 4.67
CA THR A 478 20.60 -55.83 4.23
C THR A 478 21.13 -54.57 3.57
N CYS A 479 22.32 -54.14 3.98
CA CYS A 479 23.06 -53.01 3.42
C CYS A 479 24.58 -53.31 3.51
N PRO A 480 25.46 -52.47 2.97
CA PRO A 480 26.90 -52.58 3.21
C PRO A 480 27.24 -52.54 4.71
N PRO A 481 28.34 -53.17 5.15
CA PRO A 481 28.75 -53.15 6.55
C PRO A 481 29.02 -51.72 7.02
N LYS A 482 28.70 -51.43 8.29
CA LYS A 482 28.79 -50.10 8.93
C LYS A 482 27.85 -49.02 8.37
N LYS A 483 26.80 -49.39 7.62
CA LYS A 483 25.80 -48.44 7.11
C LYS A 483 24.41 -48.57 7.74
N ALA A 484 24.13 -49.61 8.53
CA ALA A 484 22.85 -49.71 9.24
C ALA A 484 22.86 -49.02 10.61
N LEU A 485 21.98 -48.05 10.80
CA LEU A 485 21.71 -47.42 12.09
C LEU A 485 20.26 -47.68 12.52
N PHE A 486 20.04 -48.03 13.80
CA PHE A 486 18.69 -48.26 14.35
C PHE A 486 18.35 -47.21 15.40
N VAL A 487 17.46 -46.28 15.05
CA VAL A 487 17.02 -45.18 15.92
C VAL A 487 15.53 -45.27 16.24
N LYS A 488 15.06 -44.56 17.26
CA LYS A 488 13.62 -44.42 17.50
C LYS A 488 13.01 -43.60 16.34
N LEU A 489 11.84 -43.99 15.82
CA LEU A 489 11.25 -43.31 14.65
C LEU A 489 11.09 -41.79 14.85
N LYS A 490 10.80 -41.35 16.08
CA LYS A 490 10.71 -39.94 16.51
C LYS A 490 12.02 -39.14 16.50
N CYS A 491 13.16 -39.78 16.19
CA CYS A 491 14.47 -39.14 16.05
C CYS A 491 14.85 -38.86 14.58
N CYS A 492 14.16 -39.49 13.63
CA CYS A 492 14.29 -39.22 12.21
C CYS A 492 13.55 -37.92 11.85
N ARG A 493 14.06 -37.21 10.83
CA ARG A 493 13.39 -36.06 10.18
C ARG A 493 13.56 -36.22 8.67
N PRO A 494 12.63 -35.74 7.82
CA PRO A 494 12.89 -35.66 6.38
C PRO A 494 14.23 -34.97 6.10
N ASP A 495 15.02 -35.53 5.18
CA ASP A 495 16.36 -35.02 4.85
C ASP A 495 16.28 -33.58 4.32
N SER A 496 16.93 -32.64 5.01
CA SER A 496 16.87 -31.21 4.67
C SER A 496 17.44 -30.87 3.29
N ARG A 497 18.20 -31.77 2.66
CA ARG A 497 18.75 -31.61 1.30
C ARG A 497 17.72 -31.91 0.20
N PHE A 498 16.59 -32.53 0.52
CA PHE A 498 15.60 -33.00 -0.46
C PHE A 498 14.17 -32.58 -0.09
N PRO A 499 13.65 -31.48 -0.66
CA PRO A 499 12.25 -31.09 -0.51
C PRO A 499 11.30 -32.21 -0.95
N SER A 500 10.41 -32.65 -0.06
CA SER A 500 9.52 -33.79 -0.31
C SER A 500 8.47 -33.45 -1.38
N LEU A 501 8.52 -34.13 -2.53
CA LEU A 501 7.67 -33.93 -3.71
C LEU A 501 6.17 -34.26 -3.53
N HIS A 502 5.70 -34.50 -2.31
CA HIS A 502 4.29 -34.83 -2.02
C HIS A 502 3.70 -33.99 -0.89
N HIS A 503 2.42 -33.65 -1.07
CA HIS A 503 1.59 -32.71 -0.30
C HIS A 503 1.95 -31.22 -0.43
N SER A 504 1.05 -30.47 -1.06
CA SER A 504 0.91 -29.02 -0.90
C SER A 504 0.25 -28.74 0.47
N PRO A 505 0.97 -28.20 1.48
CA PRO A 505 0.39 -28.00 2.81
C PRO A 505 -0.51 -26.77 2.80
N ASN A 506 -1.76 -26.92 3.22
CA ASN A 506 -2.67 -25.80 3.41
C ASN A 506 -2.05 -24.84 4.46
N PRO A 507 -1.94 -23.52 4.23
CA PRO A 507 -1.28 -22.61 5.18
C PRO A 507 -1.80 -22.69 6.63
N ILE A 508 -3.08 -23.05 6.80
CA ILE A 508 -3.70 -23.31 8.11
C ILE A 508 -3.13 -24.56 8.78
N GLU A 509 -2.83 -25.63 8.03
CA GLU A 509 -2.22 -26.87 8.57
C GLU A 509 -0.76 -26.67 8.98
N ARG A 510 -0.02 -25.81 8.27
CA ARG A 510 1.34 -25.40 8.66
C ARG A 510 1.33 -24.75 10.04
N CYS A 511 0.38 -23.83 10.28
CA CYS A 511 0.12 -23.18 11.58
C CYS A 511 -0.46 -24.12 12.65
N ASN A 512 -1.16 -25.19 12.26
CA ASN A 512 -1.78 -26.16 13.18
C ASN A 512 -0.90 -27.40 13.45
N SER A 513 0.30 -27.47 12.89
CA SER A 513 1.19 -28.62 13.10
C SER A 513 1.59 -28.75 14.59
N ILE A 514 1.94 -29.97 15.02
CA ILE A 514 1.84 -30.41 16.44
C ILE A 514 2.73 -29.58 17.40
N ALA A 515 3.72 -28.84 16.91
CA ALA A 515 4.51 -27.89 17.70
C ALA A 515 3.73 -26.64 18.19
N PHE A 516 2.60 -26.28 17.56
CA PHE A 516 1.94 -24.98 17.72
C PHE A 516 0.70 -24.99 18.64
N GLY A 517 0.38 -26.10 19.31
CA GLY A 517 -0.83 -26.24 20.12
C GLY A 517 -1.02 -25.17 21.21
N GLY A 518 0.07 -24.58 21.72
CA GLY A 518 0.05 -23.48 22.69
C GLY A 518 -0.24 -22.08 22.11
N TYR A 519 -0.49 -21.93 20.81
CA TYR A 519 -0.79 -20.66 20.13
C TYR A 519 -2.17 -20.62 19.44
N LEU A 520 -2.97 -21.67 19.59
CA LEU A 520 -4.36 -21.68 19.14
C LEU A 520 -5.22 -20.75 20.02
N SER A 521 -6.13 -19.98 19.40
CA SER A 521 -7.18 -19.25 20.14
C SER A 521 -8.47 -20.07 20.19
N GLU A 522 -9.09 -20.09 21.37
CA GLU A 522 -10.35 -20.79 21.64
C GLU A 522 -11.53 -20.19 20.83
N VAL A 523 -12.69 -20.86 20.89
CA VAL A 523 -13.92 -20.41 20.24
C VAL A 523 -14.94 -20.11 21.34
N VAL A 524 -15.22 -18.83 21.56
CA VAL A 524 -16.10 -18.36 22.63
C VAL A 524 -17.46 -18.00 22.05
N ASN A 525 -18.45 -18.85 22.31
CA ASN A 525 -19.82 -18.67 21.81
C ASN A 525 -20.64 -17.64 22.62
N GLU A 526 -20.19 -17.30 23.83
CA GLU A 526 -20.86 -16.36 24.73
C GLU A 526 -20.66 -14.90 24.29
N ASN A 527 -21.73 -14.13 24.19
CA ASN A 527 -21.67 -12.72 23.77
C ASN A 527 -20.87 -11.91 24.80
N THR A 528 -19.65 -11.51 24.43
CA THR A 528 -18.72 -10.84 25.34
C THR A 528 -18.73 -9.33 25.08
N PRO A 529 -19.30 -8.48 25.96
CA PRO A 529 -19.15 -7.03 25.85
C PRO A 529 -17.68 -6.63 26.07
N PRO A 530 -17.23 -5.47 25.57
CA PRO A 530 -15.91 -4.95 25.94
C PRO A 530 -15.87 -4.67 27.44
N ARG A 531 -14.70 -4.88 28.06
CA ARG A 531 -14.48 -4.58 29.48
C ARG A 531 -13.99 -3.14 29.65
N THR A 532 -14.38 -2.49 30.74
CA THR A 532 -14.19 -1.04 30.92
C THR A 532 -13.22 -0.68 32.05
N GLU A 533 -12.51 0.44 31.83
CA GLU A 533 -11.72 1.25 32.77
C GLU A 533 -10.54 0.60 33.53
N ASN A 534 -10.64 -0.63 34.02
CA ASN A 534 -9.52 -1.40 34.57
C ASN A 534 -9.72 -2.93 34.48
N ASP A 535 -10.96 -3.42 34.55
CA ASP A 535 -11.23 -4.83 34.78
C ASP A 535 -10.84 -5.67 33.55
N GLY A 536 -9.83 -6.53 33.68
CA GLY A 536 -9.26 -7.27 32.54
C GLY A 536 -8.33 -6.45 31.62
N LEU A 537 -7.90 -5.23 31.97
CA LEU A 537 -6.79 -4.57 31.28
C LEU A 537 -5.54 -5.47 31.29
N GLU A 538 -5.28 -6.14 32.41
CA GLU A 538 -4.22 -7.15 32.58
C GLU A 538 -4.32 -8.32 31.60
N VAL A 539 -5.53 -8.69 31.15
CA VAL A 539 -5.68 -9.75 30.14
C VAL A 539 -5.45 -9.24 28.71
N MET A 540 -5.55 -7.93 28.47
CA MET A 540 -5.34 -7.32 27.15
C MET A 540 -3.88 -6.87 26.90
N VAL A 541 -3.10 -6.61 27.94
CA VAL A 541 -1.75 -6.01 27.85
C VAL A 541 -0.63 -7.06 27.91
N GLY A 542 0.44 -6.87 27.12
CA GLY A 542 1.67 -7.66 27.15
C GLY A 542 2.15 -8.14 25.77
N LYS A 543 3.23 -8.95 25.76
CA LYS A 543 3.62 -9.76 24.58
C LYS A 543 2.66 -10.93 24.40
N LYS A 544 2.48 -11.38 23.16
CA LYS A 544 1.47 -12.37 22.76
C LYS A 544 0.05 -11.92 23.14
N LYS A 545 -0.27 -10.67 22.80
CA LYS A 545 -1.58 -10.05 23.02
C LYS A 545 -2.04 -9.25 21.80
N GLY A 546 -3.35 -9.05 21.69
CA GLY A 546 -3.99 -8.53 20.49
C GLY A 546 -4.17 -9.60 19.41
N ILE A 547 -4.30 -9.16 18.16
CA ILE A 547 -4.49 -10.04 17.00
C ILE A 547 -3.13 -10.42 16.40
N GLN A 548 -2.86 -11.71 16.22
CA GLN A 548 -1.62 -12.19 15.62
C GLN A 548 -1.61 -11.96 14.10
N GLY A 549 -0.67 -11.15 13.62
CA GLY A 549 -0.53 -10.87 12.19
C GLY A 549 0.25 -11.95 11.42
N HIS A 550 -0.09 -12.17 10.15
CA HIS A 550 0.53 -13.13 9.26
C HIS A 550 0.33 -12.75 7.78
N TYR A 551 1.43 -12.65 7.02
CA TYR A 551 1.48 -12.24 5.60
C TYR A 551 0.70 -10.96 5.29
N ASN A 552 1.25 -9.78 5.60
CA ASN A 552 0.68 -8.48 5.25
C ASN A 552 -0.73 -8.20 5.81
N SER A 553 -1.12 -8.84 6.91
CA SER A 553 -2.46 -8.70 7.52
C SER A 553 -2.68 -7.44 8.36
N CYS A 554 -1.67 -6.59 8.55
CA CYS A 554 -1.68 -5.51 9.54
C CYS A 554 -2.85 -4.52 9.40
N TYR A 555 -3.30 -4.24 8.16
CA TYR A 555 -4.51 -3.43 7.93
C TYR A 555 -5.76 -4.07 8.57
N LEU A 556 -5.91 -5.38 8.44
CA LEU A 556 -7.03 -6.16 8.97
C LEU A 556 -6.92 -6.32 10.48
N ASP A 557 -5.72 -6.66 10.97
CA ASP A 557 -5.45 -6.84 12.40
C ASP A 557 -5.72 -5.54 13.18
N SER A 558 -5.15 -4.43 12.72
CA SER A 558 -5.25 -3.14 13.40
C SER A 558 -6.65 -2.52 13.26
N THR A 559 -7.33 -2.67 12.12
CA THR A 559 -8.72 -2.19 11.98
C THR A 559 -9.68 -2.97 12.88
N LEU A 560 -9.56 -4.30 12.95
CA LEU A 560 -10.37 -5.13 13.85
C LEU A 560 -10.06 -4.85 15.33
N PHE A 561 -8.79 -4.61 15.67
CA PHE A 561 -8.40 -4.24 17.03
C PHE A 561 -8.98 -2.87 17.42
N CYS A 562 -8.88 -1.84 16.56
CA CYS A 562 -9.51 -0.54 16.79
C CYS A 562 -11.02 -0.67 17.06
N LEU A 563 -11.75 -1.35 16.18
CA LEU A 563 -13.22 -1.36 16.20
C LEU A 563 -13.85 -2.21 17.31
N PHE A 564 -13.18 -3.28 17.77
CA PHE A 564 -13.81 -4.29 18.63
C PHE A 564 -13.08 -4.61 19.94
N SER A 565 -11.87 -4.09 20.19
CA SER A 565 -11.15 -4.38 21.45
C SER A 565 -11.88 -3.81 22.69
N PHE A 566 -12.12 -2.50 22.70
CA PHE A 566 -12.76 -1.77 23.82
C PHE A 566 -14.03 -1.01 23.42
N SER A 567 -14.26 -0.72 22.14
CA SER A 567 -15.54 -0.17 21.68
C SER A 567 -16.61 -1.27 21.54
N SER A 568 -17.88 -0.88 21.75
CA SER A 568 -19.07 -1.68 21.44
C SER A 568 -19.91 -1.10 20.29
N VAL A 569 -19.44 -0.03 19.63
CA VAL A 569 -20.27 0.79 18.72
C VAL A 569 -20.76 0.02 17.49
N LEU A 570 -20.07 -1.06 17.10
CA LEU A 570 -20.44 -1.97 16.03
C LEU A 570 -20.88 -3.38 16.50
N ASP A 571 -21.09 -3.60 17.80
CA ASP A 571 -21.48 -4.92 18.32
C ASP A 571 -22.89 -5.35 17.84
N THR A 572 -23.73 -4.38 17.47
CA THR A 572 -25.00 -4.60 16.77
C THR A 572 -24.82 -5.37 15.47
N VAL A 573 -23.71 -5.17 14.75
CA VAL A 573 -23.36 -5.90 13.51
C VAL A 573 -23.06 -7.38 13.81
N LEU A 574 -22.37 -7.64 14.92
CA LEU A 574 -22.06 -9.00 15.38
C LEU A 574 -23.30 -9.78 15.85
N LEU A 575 -24.37 -9.06 16.21
CA LEU A 575 -25.61 -9.61 16.78
C LEU A 575 -26.82 -9.59 15.82
N ARG A 576 -26.77 -8.84 14.71
CA ARG A 576 -27.89 -8.73 13.75
C ARG A 576 -28.31 -10.10 13.20
N PRO A 577 -29.57 -10.55 13.35
CA PRO A 577 -30.00 -11.83 12.80
C PRO A 577 -29.97 -11.80 11.26
N ARG A 578 -29.63 -12.95 10.64
CA ARG A 578 -29.62 -13.11 9.18
C ARG A 578 -31.03 -12.90 8.61
N SER A 579 -31.16 -12.02 7.62
CA SER A 579 -32.39 -11.78 6.88
C SER A 579 -32.42 -12.52 5.54
N LYS A 580 -33.55 -12.46 4.83
CA LYS A 580 -33.69 -13.01 3.48
C LYS A 580 -32.92 -12.25 2.40
N THR A 581 -32.42 -11.05 2.68
CA THR A 581 -31.69 -10.22 1.71
C THR A 581 -30.17 -10.29 1.87
N ASP A 582 -29.68 -11.12 2.81
CA ASP A 582 -28.25 -11.23 3.13
C ASP A 582 -27.56 -12.39 2.40
N VAL A 583 -26.31 -12.14 1.99
CA VAL A 583 -25.49 -13.04 1.17
C VAL A 583 -25.25 -14.40 1.84
N GLU A 584 -24.83 -15.39 1.05
CA GLU A 584 -24.58 -16.76 1.51
C GLU A 584 -23.62 -16.81 2.71
N TYR A 585 -22.46 -16.16 2.57
CA TYR A 585 -21.40 -16.11 3.58
C TYR A 585 -21.70 -15.19 4.79
N TYR A 586 -22.85 -14.51 4.84
CA TYR A 586 -23.20 -13.60 5.95
C TYR A 586 -23.06 -14.28 7.32
N LYS A 587 -23.62 -15.49 7.45
CA LYS A 587 -23.68 -16.22 8.73
C LYS A 587 -22.32 -16.80 9.12
N GLU A 588 -21.58 -17.34 8.14
CA GLU A 588 -20.20 -17.81 8.34
C GLU A 588 -19.30 -16.67 8.82
N THR A 589 -19.37 -15.50 8.17
CA THR A 589 -18.58 -14.31 8.52
C THR A 589 -18.96 -13.75 9.89
N GLN A 590 -20.25 -13.59 10.17
CA GLN A 590 -20.70 -13.04 11.45
C GLN A 590 -20.32 -13.94 12.63
N ASP A 591 -20.50 -15.26 12.50
CA ASP A 591 -20.15 -16.19 13.58
C ASP A 591 -18.63 -16.31 13.73
N LEU A 592 -17.85 -16.36 12.64
CA LEU A 592 -16.39 -16.30 12.68
C LEU A 592 -15.90 -15.03 13.42
N LEU A 593 -16.42 -13.87 13.02
CA LEU A 593 -16.02 -12.57 13.57
C LEU A 593 -16.43 -12.45 15.05
N ARG A 594 -17.62 -12.91 15.44
CA ARG A 594 -18.07 -12.87 16.84
C ARG A 594 -17.34 -13.91 17.70
N THR A 595 -17.37 -15.19 17.34
CA THR A 595 -16.98 -16.29 18.26
C THR A 595 -15.55 -16.77 18.13
N GLU A 596 -14.87 -16.56 16.99
CA GLU A 596 -13.46 -16.93 16.82
C GLU A 596 -12.48 -15.75 16.87
N ILE A 597 -12.97 -14.51 16.77
CA ILE A 597 -12.15 -13.28 16.76
C ILE A 597 -12.51 -12.36 17.93
N VAL A 598 -13.68 -11.74 17.95
CA VAL A 598 -14.01 -10.66 18.91
C VAL A 598 -14.20 -11.17 20.35
N ASN A 599 -15.00 -12.21 20.57
CA ASN A 599 -15.16 -12.78 21.92
C ASN A 599 -13.82 -13.32 22.47
N PRO A 600 -13.00 -14.10 21.73
CA PRO A 600 -11.69 -14.53 22.23
C PRO A 600 -10.71 -13.38 22.49
N LEU A 601 -10.75 -12.30 21.68
CA LEU A 601 -9.98 -11.08 21.94
C LEU A 601 -10.37 -10.48 23.30
N ARG A 602 -11.67 -10.27 23.57
CA ARG A 602 -12.18 -9.64 24.80
C ARG A 602 -12.06 -10.51 26.07
N ILE A 603 -11.93 -11.84 25.94
CA ILE A 603 -11.74 -12.75 27.09
C ILE A 603 -10.27 -13.06 27.37
N HIS A 604 -9.50 -13.47 26.35
CA HIS A 604 -8.13 -13.97 26.54
C HIS A 604 -7.05 -12.95 26.14
N GLY A 605 -7.45 -11.83 25.51
CA GLY A 605 -6.57 -10.82 24.97
C GLY A 605 -5.74 -11.28 23.77
N TYR A 606 -6.12 -12.36 23.10
CA TYR A 606 -5.31 -12.95 22.03
C TYR A 606 -6.17 -13.66 20.96
N VAL A 607 -5.85 -13.43 19.68
CA VAL A 607 -6.44 -14.14 18.53
C VAL A 607 -5.33 -14.70 17.64
N CYS A 608 -5.43 -15.98 17.28
CA CYS A 608 -4.47 -16.64 16.39
C CYS A 608 -4.68 -16.23 14.92
N ALA A 609 -3.57 -16.08 14.18
CA ALA A 609 -3.58 -15.71 12.76
C ALA A 609 -4.42 -16.64 11.87
N THR A 610 -4.60 -17.90 12.28
CA THR A 610 -5.47 -18.87 11.58
C THR A 610 -6.92 -18.39 11.48
N LYS A 611 -7.42 -17.64 12.47
CA LYS A 611 -8.79 -17.08 12.47
C LYS A 611 -8.91 -15.92 11.50
N ILE A 612 -7.89 -15.06 11.44
CA ILE A 612 -7.79 -13.97 10.48
C ILE A 612 -7.64 -14.50 9.05
N MET A 613 -6.87 -15.58 8.85
CA MET A 613 -6.74 -16.27 7.56
C MET A 613 -8.05 -16.95 7.11
N LYS A 614 -8.91 -17.43 8.03
CA LYS A 614 -10.30 -17.81 7.66
C LYS A 614 -11.07 -16.61 7.10
N LEU A 615 -11.01 -15.45 7.77
CA LEU A 615 -11.74 -14.25 7.36
C LEU A 615 -11.26 -13.74 5.99
N ARG A 616 -9.94 -13.68 5.77
CA ARG A 616 -9.33 -13.33 4.47
C ARG A 616 -9.77 -14.25 3.34
N ARG A 617 -9.93 -15.55 3.60
CA ARG A 617 -10.50 -16.52 2.64
C ARG A 617 -11.99 -16.32 2.35
N ILE A 618 -12.74 -15.61 3.20
CA ILE A 618 -14.13 -15.22 2.90
C ILE A 618 -14.15 -13.92 2.09
N LEU A 619 -13.29 -12.94 2.42
CA LEU A 619 -13.11 -11.72 1.63
C LEU A 619 -12.73 -12.07 0.16
N GLU A 620 -11.71 -12.92 -0.02
CA GLU A 620 -11.25 -13.41 -1.34
C GLU A 620 -12.32 -14.23 -2.12
N LYS A 621 -13.28 -14.87 -1.44
CA LYS A 621 -14.42 -15.54 -2.10
C LYS A 621 -15.47 -14.54 -2.61
N VAL A 622 -15.57 -13.37 -1.99
CA VAL A 622 -16.57 -12.35 -2.28
C VAL A 622 -16.08 -11.39 -3.35
N GLU A 623 -14.79 -11.04 -3.32
CA GLU A 623 -14.12 -10.24 -4.33
C GLU A 623 -12.90 -10.99 -4.88
N ALA A 624 -13.14 -11.89 -5.83
CA ALA A 624 -12.12 -12.80 -6.34
C ALA A 624 -11.03 -12.08 -7.16
N ALA A 625 -9.77 -12.47 -6.93
CA ALA A 625 -8.56 -11.88 -7.52
C ALA A 625 -8.22 -10.46 -7.02
N SER A 626 -8.60 -10.15 -5.77
CA SER A 626 -8.19 -8.94 -5.04
C SER A 626 -6.96 -9.16 -4.16
N GLY A 627 -6.61 -10.40 -3.79
CA GLY A 627 -5.37 -10.70 -3.06
C GLY A 627 -5.47 -10.55 -1.54
N PHE A 628 -6.67 -10.53 -0.96
CA PHE A 628 -6.89 -10.47 0.51
C PHE A 628 -6.12 -11.53 1.30
N THR A 629 -5.73 -12.64 0.70
CA THR A 629 -4.99 -13.72 1.37
C THR A 629 -3.47 -13.56 1.38
N SER A 630 -2.89 -12.61 0.63
CA SER A 630 -1.44 -12.46 0.44
C SER A 630 -0.91 -11.02 0.47
N GLU A 631 -1.68 -10.03 0.02
CA GLU A 631 -1.22 -8.66 -0.20
C GLU A 631 -1.49 -7.75 1.01
N GLU A 632 -0.80 -6.60 1.07
CA GLU A 632 -1.23 -5.44 1.86
C GLU A 632 -2.42 -4.79 1.12
N LYS A 633 -3.43 -4.32 1.87
CA LYS A 633 -4.61 -3.60 1.36
C LYS A 633 -4.90 -2.41 2.27
N ASP A 634 -5.64 -1.44 1.77
CA ASP A 634 -6.04 -0.28 2.56
C ASP A 634 -7.28 -0.61 3.44
N PRO A 635 -7.36 -0.08 4.68
CA PRO A 635 -8.50 -0.30 5.58
C PRO A 635 -9.87 -0.02 4.97
N GLU A 636 -10.01 0.99 4.11
CA GLU A 636 -11.24 1.29 3.37
C GLU A 636 -11.74 0.14 2.47
N GLU A 637 -10.84 -0.57 1.78
CA GLU A 637 -11.21 -1.67 0.89
C GLU A 637 -11.81 -2.81 1.72
N PHE A 638 -11.11 -3.19 2.79
CA PHE A 638 -11.58 -4.14 3.79
C PHE A 638 -12.93 -3.74 4.42
N LEU A 639 -13.07 -2.50 4.87
CA LEU A 639 -14.29 -2.01 5.52
C LEU A 639 -15.48 -2.00 4.56
N ASN A 640 -15.29 -1.60 3.30
CA ASN A 640 -16.33 -1.65 2.29
C ASN A 640 -16.78 -3.09 2.00
N ILE A 641 -15.86 -4.03 1.83
CA ILE A 641 -16.24 -5.43 1.57
C ILE A 641 -16.95 -6.03 2.78
N LEU A 642 -16.39 -5.86 3.98
CA LEU A 642 -16.98 -6.44 5.19
C LEU A 642 -18.36 -5.83 5.50
N PHE A 643 -18.51 -4.50 5.44
CA PHE A 643 -19.76 -3.84 5.82
C PHE A 643 -20.77 -3.71 4.69
N HIS A 644 -20.36 -3.36 3.47
CA HIS A 644 -21.29 -3.19 2.34
C HIS A 644 -21.67 -4.54 1.71
N HIS A 645 -20.69 -5.34 1.33
CA HIS A 645 -20.92 -6.54 0.52
C HIS A 645 -21.31 -7.77 1.36
N ILE A 646 -20.67 -7.97 2.51
CA ILE A 646 -20.88 -9.17 3.33
C ILE A 646 -21.95 -8.96 4.41
N LEU A 647 -21.68 -8.10 5.40
CA LEU A 647 -22.53 -7.94 6.58
C LEU A 647 -23.72 -6.99 6.35
N ARG A 648 -23.73 -6.27 5.22
CA ARG A 648 -24.80 -5.34 4.80
C ARG A 648 -25.26 -4.46 5.95
N VAL A 649 -24.28 -3.75 6.53
CA VAL A 649 -24.45 -2.80 7.63
C VAL A 649 -25.03 -1.52 7.06
N ASP A 650 -25.98 -0.92 7.77
CA ASP A 650 -26.51 0.39 7.42
C ASP A 650 -25.37 1.44 7.38
N PRO A 651 -25.35 2.37 6.42
CA PRO A 651 -24.30 3.37 6.30
C PRO A 651 -24.11 4.17 7.60
N LEU A 652 -22.89 4.18 8.13
CA LEU A 652 -22.56 4.85 9.40
C LEU A 652 -22.70 6.38 9.28
N LEU A 653 -22.41 6.92 8.09
CA LEU A 653 -22.45 8.34 7.78
C LEU A 653 -23.47 8.62 6.66
N LYS A 654 -24.37 9.55 6.94
CA LYS A 654 -25.33 10.10 5.96
C LYS A 654 -25.03 11.58 5.73
N LEU A 655 -24.40 11.88 4.60
CA LEU A 655 -23.91 13.23 4.26
C LEU A 655 -24.84 13.90 3.24
N ARG A 656 -25.13 15.19 3.41
CA ARG A 656 -25.90 16.00 2.46
C ARG A 656 -25.02 17.16 1.99
N SER A 657 -24.87 17.30 0.67
CA SER A 657 -24.37 18.55 0.06
C SER A 657 -25.55 19.46 -0.26
N ALA A 658 -25.37 20.78 -0.24
CA ALA A 658 -26.44 21.77 -0.33
C ALA A 658 -27.44 21.51 -1.47
N GLY A 659 -28.69 21.14 -1.11
CA GLY A 659 -29.78 20.86 -2.05
C GLY A 659 -29.70 19.52 -2.80
N GLN A 660 -28.68 18.69 -2.55
CA GLN A 660 -28.53 17.37 -3.15
C GLN A 660 -29.22 16.26 -2.34
N LYS A 661 -29.26 15.05 -2.91
CA LYS A 661 -29.65 13.84 -2.17
C LYS A 661 -28.59 13.51 -1.12
N VAL A 662 -29.04 12.82 -0.07
CA VAL A 662 -28.14 12.22 0.93
C VAL A 662 -27.24 11.19 0.23
N GLN A 663 -25.96 11.18 0.60
CA GLN A 663 -24.95 10.22 0.21
C GLN A 663 -24.58 9.36 1.41
N ASP A 664 -24.47 8.06 1.16
CA ASP A 664 -24.28 7.02 2.16
C ASP A 664 -22.82 6.52 2.15
N CYS A 665 -22.15 6.51 3.29
CA CYS A 665 -20.78 6.02 3.43
C CYS A 665 -20.46 5.46 4.84
N TYR A 666 -19.33 4.77 4.99
CA TYR A 666 -18.88 4.18 6.26
C TYR A 666 -17.79 4.99 6.97
N PHE A 667 -17.11 5.88 6.23
CA PHE A 667 -16.01 6.73 6.68
C PHE A 667 -15.96 7.99 5.82
N TYR A 668 -15.29 9.04 6.30
CA TYR A 668 -15.15 10.32 5.60
C TYR A 668 -13.68 10.67 5.35
N GLN A 669 -13.33 10.97 4.10
CA GLN A 669 -12.01 11.47 3.72
C GLN A 669 -11.97 13.00 3.83
N ILE A 670 -10.97 13.53 4.54
CA ILE A 670 -10.68 14.96 4.57
C ILE A 670 -10.15 15.41 3.21
N PHE A 671 -10.80 16.43 2.61
CA PHE A 671 -10.44 17.07 1.35
C PHE A 671 -10.44 18.60 1.47
N MET A 672 -9.26 19.20 1.37
CA MET A 672 -9.06 20.65 1.49
C MET A 672 -7.80 21.11 0.74
N ASP A 673 -7.73 22.40 0.45
CA ASP A 673 -6.47 23.07 0.14
C ASP A 673 -5.68 23.32 1.43
N LYS A 674 -4.34 23.24 1.34
CA LYS A 674 -3.47 23.41 2.50
C LYS A 674 -3.47 24.86 2.98
N ASN A 675 -3.83 25.09 4.24
CA ASN A 675 -3.79 26.40 4.88
C ASN A 675 -2.44 26.62 5.59
N ASP A 676 -1.49 27.29 4.93
CA ASP A 676 -0.12 27.51 5.46
C ASP A 676 -0.05 28.31 6.78
N LYS A 677 -1.16 28.88 7.24
CA LYS A 677 -1.25 29.55 8.54
C LYS A 677 -1.31 28.58 9.73
N VAL A 678 -1.62 27.30 9.50
CA VAL A 678 -1.76 26.29 10.56
C VAL A 678 -0.88 25.08 10.25
N LEU A 679 0.20 24.94 11.00
CA LEU A 679 1.26 23.96 10.76
C LEU A 679 1.01 22.61 11.45
N VAL A 680 0.12 22.58 12.45
CA VAL A 680 -0.39 21.37 13.13
C VAL A 680 -1.90 21.58 13.36
N PRO A 681 -2.78 21.09 12.45
CA PRO A 681 -4.21 21.25 12.60
C PRO A 681 -4.80 20.19 13.55
N THR A 682 -5.93 20.52 14.18
CA THR A 682 -6.72 19.53 14.93
C THR A 682 -7.68 18.76 14.01
N SER A 683 -8.06 17.54 14.38
CA SER A 683 -9.08 16.78 13.64
C SER A 683 -10.43 17.50 13.56
N GLN A 684 -10.80 18.29 14.58
CA GLN A 684 -11.97 19.19 14.54
C GLN A 684 -11.83 20.24 13.42
N GLN A 685 -10.69 20.96 13.36
CA GLN A 685 -10.42 21.93 12.29
C GLN A 685 -10.41 21.27 10.91
N LEU A 686 -9.80 20.08 10.80
CA LEU A 686 -9.75 19.33 9.56
C LEU A 686 -11.16 18.98 9.06
N LEU A 687 -12.03 18.46 9.94
CA LEU A 687 -13.41 18.14 9.62
C LEU A 687 -14.21 19.38 9.25
N GLU A 688 -14.12 20.46 10.03
CA GLU A 688 -14.80 21.73 9.74
C GLU A 688 -14.41 22.29 8.38
N TRP A 689 -13.11 22.44 8.09
CA TRP A 689 -12.65 23.01 6.81
C TRP A 689 -13.05 22.13 5.62
N SER A 690 -13.00 20.81 5.77
CA SER A 690 -13.43 19.85 4.73
C SER A 690 -14.94 19.94 4.46
N PHE A 691 -15.77 19.99 5.51
CA PHE A 691 -17.23 20.16 5.40
C PHE A 691 -17.60 21.52 4.80
N ILE A 692 -16.94 22.59 5.26
CA ILE A 692 -17.13 23.94 4.72
C ILE A 692 -16.73 23.97 3.26
N ASN A 693 -15.58 23.39 2.86
CA ASN A 693 -15.11 23.39 1.48
C ASN A 693 -16.13 22.74 0.52
N SER A 694 -16.53 21.49 0.82
CA SER A 694 -17.47 20.71 0.01
C SER A 694 -18.96 21.06 0.20
N ASP A 695 -19.28 22.06 1.02
CA ASP A 695 -20.66 22.48 1.35
C ASP A 695 -21.52 21.31 1.89
N LEU A 696 -20.94 20.54 2.83
CA LEU A 696 -21.51 19.32 3.43
C LEU A 696 -22.08 19.56 4.83
N LYS A 697 -23.12 18.77 5.16
CA LYS A 697 -23.69 18.59 6.50
C LYS A 697 -24.00 17.12 6.76
N PHE A 698 -24.08 16.74 8.02
CA PHE A 698 -24.63 15.46 8.46
C PHE A 698 -26.18 15.54 8.46
N ALA A 699 -26.82 14.57 7.81
CA ALA A 699 -28.29 14.48 7.76
C ALA A 699 -28.90 13.86 9.03
N GLU A 700 -28.11 13.08 9.78
CA GLU A 700 -28.43 12.53 11.10
C GLU A 700 -27.13 12.38 11.92
N ALA A 701 -27.25 12.19 13.23
CA ALA A 701 -26.12 12.00 14.12
C ALA A 701 -25.47 10.61 13.93
N PRO A 702 -24.20 10.51 13.49
CA PRO A 702 -23.52 9.22 13.36
C PRO A 702 -23.23 8.63 14.75
N SER A 703 -23.49 7.33 14.92
CA SER A 703 -23.10 6.60 16.14
C SER A 703 -21.60 6.32 16.18
N CYS A 704 -21.01 6.04 15.02
CA CYS A 704 -19.57 5.84 14.77
C CYS A 704 -19.14 6.73 13.59
N LEU A 705 -18.05 7.49 13.77
CA LEU A 705 -17.49 8.38 12.77
C LEU A 705 -16.01 8.06 12.56
N ILE A 706 -15.70 7.46 11.42
CA ILE A 706 -14.33 7.16 10.98
C ILE A 706 -13.89 8.26 10.00
N ILE A 707 -12.78 8.93 10.30
CA ILE A 707 -12.23 10.04 9.51
C ILE A 707 -10.84 9.64 9.00
N GLN A 708 -10.66 9.57 7.67
CA GLN A 708 -9.35 9.40 7.04
C GLN A 708 -8.61 10.74 6.96
N MET A 709 -7.33 10.73 7.32
CA MET A 709 -6.47 11.92 7.34
C MET A 709 -6.07 12.36 5.92
N PRO A 710 -5.73 13.65 5.68
CA PRO A 710 -5.32 14.14 4.36
C PRO A 710 -3.90 13.65 4.00
N ARG A 711 -3.85 12.52 3.28
CA ARG A 711 -2.64 11.92 2.69
C ARG A 711 -2.85 11.66 1.20
N PHE A 712 -1.76 11.47 0.47
CA PHE A 712 -1.80 11.12 -0.95
C PHE A 712 -0.70 10.09 -1.27
N GLY A 713 -1.08 8.82 -1.44
CA GLY A 713 -0.12 7.72 -1.52
C GLY A 713 0.64 7.50 -0.21
N LYS A 714 1.82 6.86 -0.30
CA LYS A 714 2.64 6.50 0.87
C LYS A 714 3.51 7.65 1.36
N ASP A 715 4.03 8.46 0.44
CA ASP A 715 5.09 9.44 0.74
C ASP A 715 4.56 10.86 1.08
N PHE A 716 3.38 11.25 0.57
CA PHE A 716 2.85 12.59 0.79
C PHE A 716 1.85 12.65 1.97
N LYS A 717 2.27 13.32 3.03
CA LYS A 717 1.42 13.77 4.15
C LYS A 717 1.20 15.27 4.02
N MET A 718 -0.05 15.74 4.04
CA MET A 718 -0.34 17.19 3.91
C MET A 718 0.19 18.01 5.11
N PHE A 719 0.28 17.38 6.28
CA PHE A 719 0.80 17.96 7.53
C PHE A 719 1.76 16.99 8.22
N ASN A 720 2.88 17.50 8.74
CA ASN A 720 3.91 16.68 9.42
C ASN A 720 3.49 16.17 10.80
N LYS A 721 2.53 16.87 11.45
CA LYS A 721 1.82 16.40 12.63
C LYS A 721 0.34 16.78 12.50
N ILE A 722 -0.55 15.93 13.00
CA ILE A 722 -1.98 16.22 13.17
C ILE A 722 -2.32 16.01 14.64
N PHE A 723 -3.14 16.88 15.23
CA PHE A 723 -3.63 16.72 16.59
C PHE A 723 -4.98 15.98 16.58
N PRO A 724 -5.07 14.72 17.04
CA PRO A 724 -6.34 14.03 17.16
C PRO A 724 -7.09 14.56 18.39
N SER A 725 -8.14 15.37 18.16
CA SER A 725 -9.01 15.88 19.24
C SER A 725 -9.60 14.72 20.03
N LEU A 726 -9.55 14.78 21.36
CA LEU A 726 -10.16 13.78 22.25
C LEU A 726 -11.70 13.78 22.17
N GLU A 727 -12.28 14.96 21.93
CA GLU A 727 -13.71 15.17 21.70
C GLU A 727 -13.91 15.93 20.39
N LEU A 728 -15.01 15.65 19.70
CA LEU A 728 -15.41 16.26 18.43
C LEU A 728 -16.81 16.86 18.58
N ASP A 729 -16.98 18.16 18.30
CA ASP A 729 -18.27 18.83 18.32
C ASP A 729 -18.84 18.89 16.89
N ILE A 730 -19.86 18.09 16.64
CA ILE A 730 -20.54 18.00 15.33
C ILE A 730 -21.83 18.85 15.28
N THR A 731 -22.16 19.60 16.33
CA THR A 731 -23.42 20.37 16.45
C THR A 731 -23.60 21.36 15.30
N ASP A 732 -22.53 22.07 14.90
CA ASP A 732 -22.56 23.03 13.79
C ASP A 732 -22.51 22.37 12.39
N LEU A 733 -22.23 21.06 12.34
CA LEU A 733 -22.11 20.26 11.10
C LEU A 733 -23.40 19.48 10.77
N LEU A 734 -24.40 19.47 11.65
CA LEU A 734 -25.69 18.80 11.44
C LEU A 734 -26.72 19.75 10.80
N ASP A 735 -27.55 19.23 9.89
CA ASP A 735 -28.61 20.01 9.22
C ASP A 735 -29.69 20.50 10.22
N ASP A 736 -30.46 19.56 10.78
CA ASP A 736 -31.73 19.86 11.46
C ASP A 736 -31.60 20.06 12.99
N THR A 737 -30.46 20.63 13.44
CA THR A 737 -30.19 20.91 14.87
C THR A 737 -30.44 22.38 15.24
N PRO A 738 -31.03 22.67 16.42
CA PRO A 738 -31.16 24.05 16.90
C PRO A 738 -29.82 24.52 17.50
N ARG A 739 -29.20 25.53 16.87
CA ARG A 739 -27.85 25.99 17.23
C ARG A 739 -27.84 27.37 17.91
N GLU A 740 -26.73 27.67 18.59
CA GLU A 740 -26.51 28.93 19.30
C GLU A 740 -25.97 30.04 18.38
N CYS A 741 -26.57 31.24 18.44
CA CYS A 741 -26.09 32.47 17.81
C CYS A 741 -24.80 32.96 18.48
N ARG A 742 -23.69 32.98 17.73
CA ARG A 742 -22.33 33.34 18.19
C ARG A 742 -22.15 34.79 18.69
N ILE A 743 -23.21 35.62 18.64
CA ILE A 743 -23.22 37.01 19.11
C ILE A 743 -24.04 37.21 20.39
N CYS A 744 -25.08 36.41 20.64
CA CYS A 744 -26.06 36.70 21.69
C CYS A 744 -26.63 35.50 22.47
N GLY A 745 -26.17 34.27 22.21
CA GLY A 745 -26.66 33.08 22.91
C GLY A 745 -28.11 32.68 22.61
N GLY A 746 -28.79 33.38 21.69
CA GLY A 746 -30.14 33.05 21.23
C GLY A 746 -30.14 32.06 20.06
N LEU A 747 -31.31 31.56 19.66
CA LEU A 747 -31.44 30.59 18.56
C LEU A 747 -30.90 31.17 17.25
N ALA A 748 -29.93 30.48 16.63
CA ALA A 748 -29.47 30.79 15.29
C ALA A 748 -30.50 30.36 14.25
N LEU A 749 -30.77 31.24 13.27
CA LEU A 749 -31.67 30.99 12.15
C LEU A 749 -30.95 31.04 10.80
N TYR A 750 -29.72 31.56 10.78
CA TYR A 750 -28.90 31.75 9.59
C TYR A 750 -27.46 31.31 9.85
N GLU A 751 -26.80 30.72 8.86
CA GLU A 751 -25.35 30.50 8.84
C GLU A 751 -24.71 31.21 7.64
N CYS A 752 -23.44 31.58 7.75
CA CYS A 752 -22.71 32.25 6.66
C CYS A 752 -21.29 31.71 6.50
N ARG A 753 -21.08 30.97 5.41
CA ARG A 753 -19.78 30.40 4.99
C ARG A 753 -18.71 31.49 4.79
N GLU A 754 -19.04 32.57 4.08
CA GLU A 754 -18.11 33.68 3.82
C GLU A 754 -17.67 34.43 5.09
N CYS A 755 -18.46 34.37 6.17
CA CYS A 755 -18.01 34.91 7.45
C CYS A 755 -16.99 34.01 8.17
N TYR A 756 -16.75 32.74 7.77
CA TYR A 756 -15.87 31.82 8.51
C TYR A 756 -14.43 32.35 8.67
N GLU A 757 -13.88 32.89 7.58
CA GLU A 757 -12.55 33.53 7.52
C GLU A 757 -12.46 34.83 8.33
N ASP A 758 -13.61 35.39 8.74
CA ASP A 758 -13.67 36.65 9.47
C ASP A 758 -13.25 36.44 10.94
N CYS A 759 -12.01 36.85 11.21
CA CYS A 759 -11.40 36.74 12.53
C CYS A 759 -12.00 37.71 13.57
N ASP A 760 -12.76 38.73 13.13
CA ASP A 760 -13.38 39.71 14.04
C ASP A 760 -14.59 39.12 14.79
N ILE A 761 -15.10 37.95 14.37
CA ILE A 761 -16.27 37.28 14.95
C ILE A 761 -15.92 35.82 15.30
N THR A 762 -15.67 35.55 16.58
CA THR A 762 -15.41 34.19 17.12
C THR A 762 -14.53 33.33 16.18
N PRO A 763 -13.22 33.65 16.06
CA PRO A 763 -12.33 33.04 15.07
C PRO A 763 -12.31 31.50 15.19
N GLY A 764 -12.10 30.83 14.05
CA GLY A 764 -11.99 29.37 13.97
C GLY A 764 -13.28 28.56 14.17
N LYS A 765 -14.44 29.19 14.38
CA LYS A 765 -15.75 28.51 14.47
C LYS A 765 -16.71 28.88 13.34
N ILE A 766 -17.66 27.99 13.05
CA ILE A 766 -18.78 28.22 12.12
C ILE A 766 -19.63 29.42 12.60
N LYS A 767 -19.94 30.31 11.65
CA LYS A 767 -20.63 31.57 11.93
C LYS A 767 -22.12 31.42 11.70
N GLN A 768 -22.88 31.49 12.78
CA GLN A 768 -24.33 31.36 12.77
C GLN A 768 -24.98 32.34 13.73
N PHE A 769 -26.14 32.84 13.32
CA PHE A 769 -26.73 34.08 13.83
C PHE A 769 -28.25 33.98 13.94
N CYS A 770 -28.83 34.56 14.99
CA CYS A 770 -30.26 34.88 15.01
C CYS A 770 -30.54 36.01 14.00
N GLU A 771 -31.79 36.16 13.56
CA GLU A 771 -32.20 37.14 12.54
C GLU A 771 -31.66 38.56 12.80
N LYS A 772 -31.78 39.07 14.04
CA LYS A 772 -31.29 40.40 14.43
C LYS A 772 -29.77 40.52 14.31
N CYS A 773 -29.02 39.55 14.83
CA CYS A 773 -27.56 39.55 14.75
C CYS A 773 -27.07 39.36 13.32
N ASN A 774 -27.75 38.54 12.52
CA ASN A 774 -27.44 38.35 11.11
C ASN A 774 -27.53 39.68 10.35
N THR A 775 -28.61 40.46 10.57
CA THR A 775 -28.76 41.79 9.97
C THR A 775 -27.64 42.74 10.40
N GLN A 776 -27.28 42.79 11.68
CA GLN A 776 -26.23 43.70 12.16
C GLN A 776 -24.83 43.33 11.63
N VAL A 777 -24.49 42.04 11.57
CA VAL A 777 -23.21 41.55 11.04
C VAL A 777 -23.04 41.90 9.55
N HIS A 778 -24.10 41.73 8.77
CA HIS A 778 -24.10 41.96 7.31
C HIS A 778 -24.39 43.43 6.91
N LEU A 779 -24.71 44.32 7.86
CA LEU A 779 -24.66 45.76 7.63
C LEU A 779 -23.22 46.30 7.56
N HIS A 780 -22.23 45.54 8.07
CA HIS A 780 -20.83 45.94 8.07
C HIS A 780 -20.24 46.00 6.65
N PRO A 781 -19.51 47.06 6.24
CA PRO A 781 -19.04 47.22 4.86
C PRO A 781 -18.23 46.04 4.30
N ARG A 782 -17.40 45.37 5.12
CA ARG A 782 -16.62 44.18 4.71
C ARG A 782 -17.48 42.94 4.45
N ARG A 783 -18.67 42.86 5.06
CA ARG A 783 -19.54 41.66 5.10
C ARG A 783 -20.85 41.81 4.32
N LYS A 784 -21.13 43.01 3.77
CA LYS A 784 -22.39 43.35 3.08
C LYS A 784 -22.63 42.56 1.78
N SER A 785 -21.58 42.00 1.18
CA SER A 785 -21.68 41.14 0.00
C SER A 785 -21.95 39.66 0.33
N HIS A 786 -21.81 39.23 1.59
CA HIS A 786 -21.81 37.82 1.94
C HIS A 786 -23.19 37.18 1.80
N ARG A 787 -23.24 35.96 1.25
CA ARG A 787 -24.44 35.13 1.13
C ARG A 787 -24.59 34.25 2.37
N TYR A 788 -25.55 34.59 3.21
CA TYR A 788 -26.01 33.72 4.32
C TYR A 788 -27.15 32.79 3.88
N VAL A 789 -27.18 31.59 4.46
CA VAL A 789 -28.20 30.55 4.23
C VAL A 789 -29.10 30.46 5.46
N LYS A 790 -30.39 30.14 5.29
CA LYS A 790 -31.32 29.93 6.40
C LYS A 790 -31.27 28.47 6.85
N LEU A 791 -31.07 28.24 8.15
CA LEU A 791 -31.03 26.91 8.75
C LEU A 791 -32.42 26.23 8.74
N SER A 792 -32.46 24.92 8.55
CA SER A 792 -33.65 24.11 8.76
C SER A 792 -33.79 23.77 10.24
N ILE A 793 -34.92 24.15 10.84
CA ILE A 793 -35.21 23.88 12.26
C ILE A 793 -36.64 23.33 12.33
N PRO A 794 -36.85 22.11 12.86
CA PRO A 794 -38.19 21.55 13.09
C PRO A 794 -39.10 22.54 13.83
N LYS A 795 -40.37 22.66 13.40
CA LYS A 795 -41.31 23.67 13.94
C LYS A 795 -41.61 23.42 15.42
N GLU A 796 -41.59 22.15 15.80
CA GLU A 796 -41.75 21.61 17.14
C GLU A 796 -40.68 22.17 18.10
N LEU A 797 -39.47 22.45 17.59
CA LEU A 797 -38.36 23.07 18.31
C LEU A 797 -38.35 24.61 18.22
N GLN A 798 -39.18 25.22 17.37
CA GLN A 798 -39.36 26.68 17.34
C GLN A 798 -40.32 27.13 18.46
N GLU A 799 -41.29 26.30 18.82
CA GLU A 799 -42.29 26.60 19.87
C GLU A 799 -41.90 26.07 21.25
N CYS A 800 -41.17 24.94 21.34
CA CYS A 800 -40.76 24.35 22.61
C CYS A 800 -39.43 24.90 23.17
N VAL A 801 -39.51 25.52 24.35
CA VAL A 801 -38.44 25.65 25.36
C VAL A 801 -37.16 26.41 24.95
N TRP A 802 -37.25 27.75 24.90
CA TRP A 802 -36.06 28.65 24.90
C TRP A 802 -35.89 29.49 26.18
N ARG A 803 -36.64 29.18 27.26
CA ARG A 803 -36.56 29.94 28.54
C ARG A 803 -35.38 29.56 29.45
N GLN A 804 -34.56 28.57 29.09
CA GLN A 804 -33.48 28.03 29.94
C GLN A 804 -32.09 27.99 29.27
N GLY A 805 -31.95 28.45 28.03
CA GLY A 805 -30.65 28.67 27.39
C GLY A 805 -29.77 27.43 27.13
N SER A 806 -30.32 26.22 27.23
CA SER A 806 -29.60 24.98 26.95
C SER A 806 -29.86 24.53 25.51
N TYR A 807 -28.79 24.33 24.73
CA TYR A 807 -28.82 23.79 23.37
C TYR A 807 -28.32 22.33 23.38
N PRO A 808 -28.87 21.44 22.54
CA PRO A 808 -28.45 20.05 22.47
C PRO A 808 -27.10 19.92 21.73
N HIS A 809 -26.00 20.03 22.48
CA HIS A 809 -24.67 19.76 21.97
C HIS A 809 -24.50 18.26 21.63
N GLN A 810 -23.93 17.98 20.46
CA GLN A 810 -23.62 16.63 20.00
C GLN A 810 -22.11 16.45 19.91
N GLN A 811 -21.57 15.78 20.93
CA GLN A 811 -20.16 15.43 21.04
C GLN A 811 -19.93 13.96 20.70
N MET A 812 -18.79 13.68 20.09
CA MET A 812 -18.27 12.32 19.90
C MET A 812 -16.90 12.20 20.57
N GLU A 813 -16.61 11.09 21.24
CA GLU A 813 -15.32 10.81 21.87
C GLU A 813 -14.41 10.02 20.92
N LEU A 814 -13.11 10.32 20.93
CA LEU A 814 -12.09 9.57 20.21
C LEU A 814 -11.79 8.25 20.94
N PHE A 815 -12.12 7.11 20.33
CA PHE A 815 -11.85 5.80 20.92
C PHE A 815 -10.66 5.07 20.29
N ALA A 816 -10.31 5.34 19.03
CA ALA A 816 -9.15 4.75 18.39
C ALA A 816 -8.52 5.64 17.31
N VAL A 817 -7.21 5.49 17.10
CA VAL A 817 -6.48 6.05 15.96
C VAL A 817 -5.63 4.95 15.31
N LEU A 818 -5.93 4.66 14.06
CA LEU A 818 -5.17 3.74 13.23
C LEU A 818 -4.08 4.53 12.51
N CYS A 819 -2.84 4.05 12.55
CA CYS A 819 -1.65 4.75 12.07
C CYS A 819 -0.88 3.93 11.04
N ILE A 820 -0.24 4.60 10.07
CA ILE A 820 0.73 4.02 9.13
C ILE A 820 1.90 4.98 8.90
N GLU A 821 3.10 4.41 8.99
CA GLU A 821 4.37 5.09 8.72
C GLU A 821 4.76 4.95 7.24
N THR A 822 4.81 3.71 6.71
CA THR A 822 5.10 3.39 5.30
C THR A 822 4.27 2.22 4.75
N SER A 823 4.37 1.02 5.35
CA SER A 823 3.70 -0.22 4.92
C SER A 823 3.43 -1.17 6.09
N HIS A 824 3.07 -0.61 7.25
CA HIS A 824 2.69 -1.39 8.42
C HIS A 824 1.71 -0.60 9.28
N TYR A 825 0.47 -1.10 9.33
CA TYR A 825 -0.63 -0.50 10.07
C TYR A 825 -0.63 -0.92 11.54
N VAL A 826 -0.64 0.05 12.44
CA VAL A 826 -0.69 -0.13 13.90
C VAL A 826 -1.87 0.63 14.50
N ALA A 827 -2.29 0.26 15.70
CA ALA A 827 -3.45 0.87 16.37
C ALA A 827 -3.07 1.54 17.70
N PHE A 828 -3.69 2.70 17.96
CA PHE A 828 -3.83 3.28 19.28
C PHE A 828 -5.29 3.18 19.70
N VAL A 829 -5.57 2.69 20.91
CA VAL A 829 -6.95 2.56 21.41
C VAL A 829 -7.04 3.15 22.83
N LYS A 830 -8.11 3.92 23.05
CA LYS A 830 -8.47 4.51 24.34
C LYS A 830 -9.42 3.55 25.06
N TYR A 831 -9.02 3.04 26.23
CA TYR A 831 -9.75 1.97 26.94
C TYR A 831 -10.57 2.45 28.15
N GLY A 832 -10.53 3.74 28.46
CA GLY A 832 -11.24 4.34 29.59
C GLY A 832 -11.34 5.86 29.49
N SER A 833 -12.04 6.46 30.45
CA SER A 833 -12.26 7.91 30.51
C SER A 833 -10.97 8.72 30.65
N ALA A 834 -10.07 8.30 31.54
CA ALA A 834 -8.84 9.00 31.92
C ALA A 834 -7.87 9.30 30.75
N ASP A 835 -7.16 10.42 30.83
CA ASP A 835 -6.30 10.94 29.75
C ASP A 835 -5.17 9.98 29.35
N SER A 836 -4.63 9.24 30.33
CA SER A 836 -3.53 8.28 30.15
C SER A 836 -4.00 6.87 29.76
N ALA A 837 -5.30 6.65 29.56
CA ALA A 837 -5.89 5.34 29.27
C ALA A 837 -5.70 4.92 27.80
N TRP A 838 -4.45 4.87 27.33
CA TRP A 838 -4.07 4.53 25.96
C TRP A 838 -3.25 3.23 25.89
N LEU A 839 -3.58 2.41 24.88
CA LEU A 839 -2.80 1.24 24.48
C LEU A 839 -2.32 1.40 23.04
N PHE A 840 -1.08 0.99 22.79
CA PHE A 840 -0.49 0.79 21.47
C PHE A 840 -0.53 -0.71 21.13
N PHE A 841 -1.01 -1.06 19.93
CA PHE A 841 -1.07 -2.42 19.42
C PHE A 841 -0.33 -2.54 18.09
N ASP A 842 0.51 -3.57 17.98
CA ASP A 842 1.22 -3.97 16.77
C ASP A 842 1.09 -5.50 16.58
N SER A 843 0.55 -5.92 15.44
CA SER A 843 0.28 -7.34 15.14
C SER A 843 1.52 -8.16 14.77
N MET A 844 2.66 -7.49 14.53
CA MET A 844 3.92 -8.10 14.09
C MET A 844 5.13 -7.57 14.88
N ALA A 845 4.91 -7.16 16.14
CA ALA A 845 5.90 -6.51 17.02
C ALA A 845 7.19 -7.31 17.27
N ASP A 846 7.13 -8.64 17.17
CA ASP A 846 8.22 -9.58 17.43
C ASP A 846 8.02 -10.86 16.59
N ARG A 847 9.05 -11.69 16.39
CA ARG A 847 8.98 -12.89 15.55
C ARG A 847 9.79 -14.05 16.13
N ASP A 848 9.15 -15.21 16.26
CA ASP A 848 9.80 -16.45 16.68
C ASP A 848 10.01 -17.37 15.47
N GLY A 849 11.28 -17.72 15.18
CA GLY A 849 11.70 -18.57 14.07
C GLY A 849 11.91 -17.86 12.71
N GLY A 850 12.59 -18.55 11.80
CA GLY A 850 12.90 -18.09 10.44
C GLY A 850 11.76 -18.34 9.43
N GLN A 851 12.05 -19.02 8.30
CA GLN A 851 11.06 -19.27 7.24
C GLN A 851 9.77 -20.00 7.70
N ASN A 852 9.86 -20.86 8.72
CA ASN A 852 8.69 -21.52 9.35
C ASN A 852 8.25 -20.82 10.65
N GLY A 853 8.75 -19.61 10.91
CA GLY A 853 8.45 -18.82 12.10
C GLY A 853 7.13 -18.05 12.00
N PHE A 854 6.67 -17.57 13.15
CA PHE A 854 5.42 -16.85 13.32
C PHE A 854 5.64 -15.53 14.05
N ASN A 855 4.77 -14.56 13.80
CA ASN A 855 4.81 -13.27 14.47
C ASN A 855 4.17 -13.38 15.85
N ILE A 856 4.68 -12.60 16.81
CA ILE A 856 4.14 -12.44 18.15
C ILE A 856 3.59 -11.02 18.26
N PRO A 857 2.26 -10.83 18.39
CA PRO A 857 1.67 -9.51 18.53
C PRO A 857 1.91 -8.96 19.95
N GLN A 858 1.95 -7.64 20.09
CA GLN A 858 2.15 -6.97 21.37
C GLN A 858 1.14 -5.84 21.58
N VAL A 859 0.62 -5.75 22.80
CA VAL A 859 -0.16 -4.62 23.29
C VAL A 859 0.63 -3.96 24.42
N SER A 860 1.08 -2.72 24.22
CA SER A 860 1.85 -1.93 25.17
C SER A 860 0.98 -0.81 25.76
N PRO A 861 1.06 -0.49 27.06
CA PRO A 861 0.50 0.75 27.58
C PRO A 861 1.36 1.94 27.11
N CYS A 862 0.71 3.01 26.66
CA CYS A 862 1.39 4.22 26.16
C CYS A 862 0.85 5.52 26.83
N PRO A 863 0.90 5.63 28.18
CA PRO A 863 0.34 6.76 28.91
C PRO A 863 0.98 8.11 28.55
N GLU A 864 2.17 8.13 27.93
CA GLU A 864 2.81 9.33 27.40
C GLU A 864 1.97 10.03 26.32
N VAL A 865 1.13 9.29 25.59
CA VAL A 865 0.13 9.86 24.66
C VAL A 865 -0.77 10.87 25.38
N GLY A 866 -1.25 10.53 26.57
CA GLY A 866 -2.11 11.38 27.38
C GLY A 866 -1.43 12.63 27.96
N ALA A 867 -0.09 12.69 27.92
CA ALA A 867 0.66 13.90 28.25
C ALA A 867 0.78 14.82 27.03
N TYR A 868 1.12 14.28 25.85
CA TYR A 868 1.23 15.06 24.62
C TYR A 868 -0.14 15.61 24.15
N LEU A 869 -1.24 14.87 24.33
CA LEU A 869 -2.59 15.35 24.01
C LEU A 869 -3.15 16.40 24.99
N LYS A 870 -2.36 16.85 25.97
CA LYS A 870 -2.65 18.02 26.82
C LYS A 870 -1.89 19.28 26.42
N MET A 871 -0.86 19.15 25.58
CA MET A 871 -0.13 20.27 25.01
C MET A 871 -0.94 20.93 23.90
N THR A 872 -0.70 22.21 23.64
CA THR A 872 -1.37 22.91 22.52
C THR A 872 -0.76 22.50 21.17
N PRO A 873 -1.49 22.66 20.04
CA PRO A 873 -0.95 22.40 18.71
C PRO A 873 0.31 23.23 18.39
N GLU A 874 0.44 24.42 18.97
CA GLU A 874 1.61 25.30 18.83
C GLU A 874 2.83 24.77 19.59
N GLU A 875 2.63 24.28 20.83
CA GLU A 875 3.69 23.63 21.61
C GLU A 875 4.17 22.34 20.93
N LEU A 876 3.23 21.54 20.40
CA LEU A 876 3.51 20.34 19.63
C LEU A 876 4.12 20.66 18.26
N HIS A 877 3.85 21.83 17.68
CA HIS A 877 4.54 22.27 16.47
C HIS A 877 6.03 22.51 16.75
N ALA A 878 6.34 23.29 17.80
CA ALA A 878 7.70 23.65 18.18
C ALA A 878 8.60 22.47 18.60
N LEU A 879 8.01 21.35 19.04
CA LEU A 879 8.73 20.14 19.42
C LEU A 879 9.18 19.31 18.20
N ASP A 880 10.47 19.00 18.06
CA ASP A 880 10.99 18.07 17.04
C ASP A 880 10.32 16.67 17.21
N PRO A 881 9.77 16.06 16.14
CA PRO A 881 9.28 14.67 16.16
C PRO A 881 10.24 13.66 16.82
N LYS A 882 11.56 13.86 16.73
CA LYS A 882 12.58 12.99 17.34
C LYS A 882 12.64 13.07 18.87
N ASN A 883 12.14 14.16 19.45
CA ASN A 883 12.11 14.39 20.89
C ASN A 883 10.80 13.89 21.53
N ILE A 884 9.79 13.52 20.73
CA ILE A 884 8.53 12.94 21.21
C ILE A 884 8.80 11.52 21.71
N GLN A 885 8.52 11.28 22.99
CA GLN A 885 8.83 10.03 23.67
C GLN A 885 7.85 8.90 23.32
N GLY A 886 8.34 7.66 23.44
CA GLY A 886 7.53 6.45 23.34
C GLY A 886 6.79 6.31 22.01
N TYR A 887 5.54 5.86 22.07
CA TYR A 887 4.72 5.63 20.88
C TYR A 887 4.01 6.90 20.38
N ALA A 888 3.94 7.96 21.19
CA ALA A 888 3.21 9.20 20.85
C ALA A 888 3.70 9.88 19.56
N ARG A 889 4.96 9.67 19.15
CA ARG A 889 5.47 10.12 17.85
C ARG A 889 4.62 9.56 16.70
N ARG A 890 4.30 8.25 16.72
CA ARG A 890 3.53 7.60 15.66
C ARG A 890 2.07 8.03 15.67
N LEU A 891 1.49 8.29 16.84
CA LEU A 891 0.14 8.85 16.91
C LEU A 891 0.04 10.22 16.21
N LEU A 892 0.97 11.13 16.49
CA LEU A 892 0.91 12.51 16.01
C LEU A 892 1.40 12.67 14.56
N CYS A 893 2.42 11.90 14.15
CA CYS A 893 3.03 12.00 12.82
C CYS A 893 2.54 10.96 11.82
N ASP A 894 2.00 9.83 12.28
CA ASP A 894 1.66 8.66 11.47
C ASP A 894 0.16 8.29 11.50
N ALA A 895 -0.72 9.16 12.02
CA ALA A 895 -2.19 8.99 11.95
C ALA A 895 -2.70 8.77 10.51
N TYR A 896 -3.62 7.81 10.35
CA TYR A 896 -4.25 7.44 9.07
C TYR A 896 -5.78 7.53 9.16
N MET A 897 -6.40 6.88 10.15
CA MET A 897 -7.82 7.03 10.46
C MET A 897 -8.01 7.36 11.94
N CYS A 898 -8.81 8.39 12.24
CA CYS A 898 -9.30 8.66 13.60
C CYS A 898 -10.75 8.16 13.71
N MET A 899 -11.06 7.42 14.78
CA MET A 899 -12.36 6.78 14.98
C MET A 899 -13.04 7.33 16.25
N TYR A 900 -14.23 7.89 16.06
CA TYR A 900 -15.03 8.54 17.10
C TYR A 900 -16.34 7.79 17.32
N GLN A 901 -16.85 7.78 18.55
CA GLN A 901 -18.13 7.18 18.90
C GLN A 901 -19.00 8.17 19.70
N SER A 902 -20.32 8.01 19.66
CA SER A 902 -21.23 8.77 20.52
C SER A 902 -21.22 8.21 21.96
N PRO A 903 -20.81 8.98 22.98
CA PRO A 903 -20.78 8.52 24.38
C PRO A 903 -22.16 8.14 24.94
N THR A 904 -23.24 8.52 24.24
CA THR A 904 -24.62 8.27 24.68
C THR A 904 -25.22 6.98 24.14
N MET A 905 -24.62 6.42 23.07
CA MET A 905 -25.18 5.33 22.24
C MET A 905 -24.43 3.99 22.35
N SER A 906 -23.66 3.78 23.41
CA SER A 906 -23.06 2.48 23.71
C SER A 906 -24.15 1.39 23.85
N LEU A 907 -23.89 0.19 23.29
CA LEU A 907 -24.84 -0.93 23.36
C LEU A 907 -24.95 -1.50 24.78
N TYR A 908 -23.90 -1.33 25.58
CA TYR A 908 -23.79 -1.70 26.98
C TYR A 908 -23.58 -0.44 27.83
N LYS A 909 -24.18 -0.43 29.03
CA LYS A 909 -24.08 0.61 30.06
C LYS A 909 -24.02 -0.05 31.43
#